data_AF-A0A8B7YN88-F1
#
_entry.id   AF-A0A8B7YN88-F1
#
_cell.length_a   1.000
_cell.length_b   1.000
_cell.length_c   1.000
_cell.angle_alpha   90.00
_cell.angle_beta   90.00
_cell.angle_gamma   90.00
#
_symmetry.space_group_name_H-M   'P 1'
#
loop_
_entity.id
_entity.type
_entity.pdbx_description
1 polymer ?
#
loop_
_entity_poly.entity_id
_entity_poly.type
_entity_poly.pdbx_seq_one_letter_code
_entity_poly.pdbx_strand_id
1 'polypeptide(L)'
;MERLSCQNFEVVNIPEGLTSNSSSRHDNPIWTAVKQRAALCPHEVYNEKCWFEQQEAFPENVVQPQLDQSLLLQYQEMIWHNHPHETVPQFGMTVAEMSHLCNSAELLSPHMIWMMEQLNRSQRDAVCLYLQGSPAASLIPHLQRRGLPLQSIKRLVVIASVVKDSNNAVCLSDESGSHWVLVVVDLTAKEIFYCDSLAWDIPPNLLQRLQEYCNYFNCELTAASVVLCHEVALLGNNQHVCSDDCISYCLQPQNSNASGIITLINAAVSACNWEMFFLLISGAQTACYLNQPIDYEVYLRKVLICWFMSGTVDMQNIQLKTKTGSGYQSPSDRISQQPSTDSGISRGKDEAGGHADEESPHHSTNGIDVEKCMASSKTPAKAKTQKVKLECNICNKMLGSRAALFKHKRCKHPGHEYRQAPEKSHLHCIDCGLRCFYATKLIEHYQSQHGRQFSIEKKKFATEAEFQSWKKWVEKKSMALFVQQSGKRFTPTTLVRNFRCNRSGFYISKGRGVRSLKSQGSARINATCPAFIKSTMDRTLQSVEAEFCLDHTHECEVKHLHLSSDTRKMIAEKLVRGVSIDAIIEEIRLSCTSTDREHHITRRDVMNVKLTLNVEVDSKLESAYFTKINLARKEALKSVEEVTSLIKTSSSMDILRNILRHLHYAAGASRGVEAMNNDHDYQGCSWNQSC
;
A
#
# COMPACT_ATOMS: atom_id res chain seq x y z
N MET A 1 -51.82 -20.14 11.31
CA MET A 1 -51.91 -19.33 12.54
C MET A 1 -50.59 -19.54 13.28
N GLU A 2 -49.74 -18.53 13.52
CA GLU A 2 -49.82 -17.10 13.18
C GLU A 2 -48.45 -16.55 12.71
N ARG A 3 -48.39 -15.28 12.31
CA ARG A 3 -47.15 -14.58 11.94
C ARG A 3 -46.75 -13.60 13.04
N LEU A 4 -45.48 -13.59 13.43
CA LEU A 4 -44.80 -12.46 14.07
C LEU A 4 -43.40 -12.35 13.44
N SER A 5 -43.22 -11.59 12.36
CA SER A 5 -43.09 -10.11 12.30
C SER A 5 -41.68 -9.63 12.68
N CYS A 6 -40.72 -9.80 11.75
CA CYS A 6 -39.41 -9.17 11.85
C CYS A 6 -39.50 -7.67 11.50
N GLN A 7 -39.58 -6.82 12.52
CA GLN A 7 -39.30 -5.38 12.46
C GLN A 7 -38.37 -5.01 13.63
N ASN A 8 -37.70 -3.85 13.53
CA ASN A 8 -36.65 -3.35 14.42
C ASN A 8 -35.24 -3.95 14.20
N PHE A 9 -34.66 -3.67 13.03
CA PHE A 9 -33.24 -3.31 12.98
C PHE A 9 -33.15 -1.78 13.11
N GLU A 10 -32.39 -1.29 14.08
CA GLU A 10 -32.13 0.15 14.22
C GLU A 10 -31.22 0.62 13.09
N VAL A 11 -31.56 1.74 12.47
CA VAL A 11 -30.76 2.35 11.39
C VAL A 11 -29.48 2.93 12.00
N VAL A 12 -28.33 2.57 11.43
CA VAL A 12 -27.05 3.20 11.77
C VAL A 12 -27.12 4.68 11.37
N ASN A 13 -27.11 5.57 12.35
CA ASN A 13 -27.29 7.01 12.12
C ASN A 13 -26.21 7.58 11.20
N ILE A 14 -26.64 8.09 10.06
CA ILE A 14 -25.86 9.00 9.20
C ILE A 14 -25.80 10.36 9.93
N PRO A 15 -24.63 11.03 10.02
CA PRO A 15 -24.54 12.33 10.70
C PRO A 15 -25.49 13.39 10.13
N GLU A 16 -26.18 14.11 11.02
CA GLU A 16 -27.14 15.16 10.67
C GLU A 16 -26.45 16.44 10.17
N GLY A 17 -26.05 16.43 8.89
CA GLY A 17 -25.46 17.57 8.18
C GLY A 17 -26.17 17.95 6.87
N LEU A 18 -27.28 17.29 6.53
CA LEU A 18 -27.97 17.41 5.23
C LEU A 18 -29.43 17.90 5.34
N THR A 19 -29.79 18.52 6.46
CA THR A 19 -31.16 18.97 6.80
C THR A 19 -31.25 20.49 6.96
N SER A 20 -31.14 21.22 5.85
CA SER A 20 -31.61 22.63 5.78
C SER A 20 -32.60 22.84 4.62
N ASN A 21 -33.88 22.87 4.99
CA ASN A 21 -35.03 23.49 4.31
C ASN A 21 -35.05 23.53 2.77
N SER A 22 -35.58 22.47 2.14
CA SER A 22 -36.62 22.64 1.10
C SER A 22 -37.53 21.40 1.03
N SER A 23 -38.85 21.60 1.16
CA SER A 23 -39.81 20.53 1.41
C SER A 23 -40.44 19.94 0.13
N SER A 24 -39.64 19.28 -0.72
CA SER A 24 -40.17 18.63 -1.93
C SER A 24 -39.25 17.52 -2.52
N ARG A 25 -38.64 16.67 -1.69
CA ARG A 25 -37.75 15.57 -2.15
C ARG A 25 -37.91 14.24 -1.40
N HIS A 26 -39.15 13.80 -1.19
CA HIS A 26 -39.42 12.36 -1.24
C HIS A 26 -39.60 11.94 -2.71
N ASP A 27 -39.30 10.69 -3.04
CA ASP A 27 -39.29 10.12 -4.40
C ASP A 27 -38.34 10.84 -5.41
N ASN A 28 -37.08 11.04 -5.00
CA ASN A 28 -35.98 11.27 -5.94
C ASN A 28 -35.19 9.96 -6.17
N PRO A 29 -35.19 9.37 -7.38
CA PRO A 29 -34.47 8.12 -7.70
C PRO A 29 -32.98 8.11 -7.35
N ILE A 30 -32.32 9.28 -7.43
CA ILE A 30 -30.90 9.50 -7.07
C ILE A 30 -30.61 8.90 -5.69
N TRP A 31 -31.41 9.24 -4.68
CA TRP A 31 -31.22 8.75 -3.31
C TRP A 31 -31.59 7.27 -3.11
N THR A 32 -32.32 6.66 -4.04
CA THR A 32 -32.63 5.22 -4.00
C THR A 32 -31.47 4.41 -4.58
N ALA A 33 -30.89 4.85 -5.69
CA ALA A 33 -29.76 4.18 -6.33
C ALA A 33 -28.47 4.24 -5.46
N VAL A 34 -28.14 5.40 -4.87
CA VAL A 34 -27.03 5.48 -3.90
C VAL A 34 -27.24 4.52 -2.72
N LYS A 35 -28.46 4.39 -2.21
CA LYS A 35 -28.77 3.44 -1.13
C LYS A 35 -28.64 1.97 -1.57
N GLN A 36 -28.84 1.65 -2.86
CA GLN A 36 -28.63 0.30 -3.38
C GLN A 36 -27.13 -0.03 -3.47
N ARG A 37 -26.29 0.82 -4.08
CA ARG A 37 -24.84 0.56 -4.08
C ARG A 37 -24.25 0.62 -2.66
N ALA A 38 -24.71 1.53 -1.81
CA ALA A 38 -24.28 1.60 -0.41
C ALA A 38 -24.81 0.43 0.47
N ALA A 39 -25.84 -0.30 0.05
CA ALA A 39 -26.28 -1.54 0.72
C ALA A 39 -25.42 -2.75 0.32
N LEU A 40 -24.87 -2.75 -0.90
CA LEU A 40 -23.94 -3.78 -1.40
C LEU A 40 -22.50 -3.53 -0.93
N CYS A 41 -22.01 -2.31 -1.13
CA CYS A 41 -20.62 -1.88 -0.92
C CYS A 41 -20.51 -0.64 -0.01
N PRO A 42 -21.03 -0.65 1.23
CA PRO A 42 -21.10 0.54 2.11
C PRO A 42 -19.73 1.21 2.34
N HIS A 43 -18.66 0.43 2.47
CA HIS A 43 -17.33 0.95 2.73
C HIS A 43 -16.66 1.58 1.51
N GLU A 44 -16.93 1.08 0.29
CA GLU A 44 -16.42 1.69 -0.93
C GLU A 44 -17.06 3.06 -1.14
N VAL A 45 -18.40 3.13 -1.11
CA VAL A 45 -19.14 4.39 -1.26
C VAL A 45 -18.77 5.41 -0.17
N TYR A 46 -18.52 4.96 1.07
CA TYR A 46 -18.02 5.83 2.14
C TYR A 46 -16.62 6.37 1.84
N ASN A 47 -15.67 5.52 1.44
CA ASN A 47 -14.29 5.92 1.16
C ASN A 47 -14.20 6.83 -0.08
N GLU A 48 -14.97 6.51 -1.14
CA GLU A 48 -15.16 7.36 -2.31
C GLU A 48 -15.68 8.74 -1.91
N LYS A 49 -16.75 8.80 -1.10
CA LYS A 49 -17.30 10.06 -0.58
C LYS A 49 -16.24 10.86 0.18
N CYS A 50 -15.56 10.26 1.15
CA CYS A 50 -14.50 10.92 1.90
C CYS A 50 -13.28 11.31 1.04
N TRP A 51 -13.12 10.73 -0.16
CA TRP A 51 -12.11 11.14 -1.14
C TRP A 51 -12.56 12.34 -1.98
N PHE A 52 -13.82 12.42 -2.40
CA PHE A 52 -14.35 13.64 -3.03
C PHE A 52 -14.40 14.83 -2.08
N GLU A 53 -14.62 14.58 -0.79
CA GLU A 53 -14.62 15.60 0.28
C GLU A 53 -13.19 16.00 0.74
N GLN A 54 -12.12 15.39 0.22
CA GLN A 54 -10.75 15.79 0.54
C GLN A 54 -10.37 17.12 -0.13
N GLN A 55 -9.82 18.03 0.68
CA GLN A 55 -9.12 19.22 0.20
C GLN A 55 -7.84 18.79 -0.54
N GLU A 56 -7.67 19.27 -1.77
CA GLU A 56 -6.51 18.99 -2.61
C GLU A 56 -5.48 20.13 -2.58
N ALA A 57 -4.21 19.78 -2.82
CA ALA A 57 -3.18 20.77 -3.14
C ALA A 57 -3.35 21.21 -4.60
N PHE A 58 -3.41 22.53 -4.84
CA PHE A 58 -3.52 23.10 -6.18
C PHE A 58 -2.14 23.53 -6.69
N PRO A 59 -1.68 23.04 -7.86
CA PRO A 59 -0.41 23.48 -8.43
C PRO A 59 -0.56 24.86 -9.07
N GLU A 60 -0.09 25.90 -8.37
CA GLU A 60 -0.25 27.32 -8.76
C GLU A 60 0.27 27.64 -10.18
N ASN A 61 1.25 26.87 -10.66
CA ASN A 61 1.92 27.07 -11.94
C ASN A 61 1.32 26.26 -13.11
N VAL A 62 0.24 25.49 -12.94
CA VAL A 62 -0.48 24.85 -14.08
C VAL A 62 -1.31 25.88 -14.86
N VAL A 63 -1.50 25.68 -16.17
CA VAL A 63 -2.24 26.62 -17.05
C VAL A 63 -3.72 26.74 -16.66
N GLN A 64 -4.47 25.63 -16.62
CA GLN A 64 -5.86 25.58 -16.16
C GLN A 64 -6.03 24.60 -14.98
N PRO A 65 -5.70 25.01 -13.74
CA PRO A 65 -5.80 24.15 -12.56
C PRO A 65 -7.23 23.98 -12.03
N GLN A 66 -8.20 24.78 -12.51
CA GLN A 66 -9.62 24.60 -12.21
C GLN A 66 -10.22 23.53 -13.11
N LEU A 67 -10.64 22.42 -12.52
CA LEU A 67 -11.23 21.28 -13.24
C LEU A 67 -12.75 21.43 -13.38
N ASP A 68 -13.32 20.87 -14.45
CA ASP A 68 -14.77 20.91 -14.69
C ASP A 68 -15.53 20.07 -13.65
N GLN A 69 -16.21 20.78 -12.75
CA GLN A 69 -17.00 20.18 -11.68
C GLN A 69 -18.21 19.39 -12.20
N SER A 70 -18.72 19.69 -13.40
CA SER A 70 -19.82 18.93 -14.00
C SER A 70 -19.39 17.54 -14.44
N LEU A 71 -18.15 17.37 -14.93
CA LEU A 71 -17.58 16.06 -15.26
C LEU A 71 -17.28 15.24 -14.00
N LEU A 72 -16.77 15.88 -12.95
CA LEU A 72 -16.54 15.24 -11.65
C LEU A 72 -17.86 14.76 -11.01
N LEU A 73 -18.93 15.57 -11.09
CA LEU A 73 -20.27 15.19 -10.64
C LEU A 73 -20.86 14.04 -11.48
N GLN A 74 -20.75 14.09 -12.81
CA GLN A 74 -21.21 13.00 -13.69
C GLN A 74 -20.48 11.67 -13.38
N TYR A 75 -19.18 11.70 -13.11
CA TYR A 75 -18.43 10.51 -12.68
C TYR A 75 -18.89 9.99 -11.31
N GLN A 76 -19.09 10.90 -10.35
CA GLN A 76 -19.57 10.58 -9.00
C GLN A 76 -20.98 9.95 -9.04
N GLU A 77 -21.90 10.53 -9.80
CA GLU A 77 -23.24 9.97 -10.05
C GLU A 77 -23.15 8.62 -10.77
N MET A 78 -22.30 8.50 -11.80
CA MET A 78 -22.08 7.25 -12.52
C MET A 78 -21.61 6.12 -11.59
N ILE A 79 -20.62 6.35 -10.72
CA ILE A 79 -20.15 5.29 -9.80
C ILE A 79 -21.11 5.03 -8.64
N TRP A 80 -21.94 5.99 -8.22
CA TRP A 80 -22.87 5.80 -7.08
C TRP A 80 -24.26 5.29 -7.46
N HIS A 81 -24.70 5.42 -8.72
CA HIS A 81 -26.04 4.99 -9.15
C HIS A 81 -26.09 3.63 -9.87
N ASN A 82 -24.99 3.20 -10.49
CA ASN A 82 -24.94 1.97 -11.27
C ASN A 82 -24.36 0.79 -10.45
N HIS A 83 -24.63 -0.45 -10.88
CA HIS A 83 -24.20 -1.64 -10.13
C HIS A 83 -22.69 -1.90 -10.31
N PRO A 84 -21.91 -2.33 -9.29
CA PRO A 84 -20.46 -2.48 -9.41
C PRO A 84 -19.97 -3.35 -10.59
N HIS A 85 -20.73 -4.38 -10.97
CA HIS A 85 -20.40 -5.26 -12.11
C HIS A 85 -21.01 -4.82 -13.46
N GLU A 86 -21.69 -3.68 -13.51
CA GLU A 86 -22.29 -3.14 -14.72
C GLU A 86 -21.21 -2.50 -15.61
N THR A 87 -21.16 -2.87 -16.89
CA THR A 87 -20.20 -2.30 -17.86
C THR A 87 -20.69 -0.94 -18.35
N VAL A 88 -19.87 0.10 -18.16
CA VAL A 88 -20.07 1.43 -18.75
C VAL A 88 -19.58 1.38 -20.21
N PRO A 89 -20.48 1.35 -21.22
CA PRO A 89 -20.08 0.96 -22.59
C PRO A 89 -19.16 1.97 -23.29
N GLN A 90 -19.17 3.23 -22.86
CA GLN A 90 -18.28 4.30 -23.36
C GLN A 90 -16.79 4.03 -23.04
N PHE A 91 -16.51 3.29 -21.97
CA PHE A 91 -15.14 3.03 -21.50
C PHE A 91 -14.72 1.57 -21.67
N GLY A 92 -15.68 0.64 -21.84
CA GLY A 92 -15.42 -0.79 -21.88
C GLY A 92 -15.06 -1.39 -20.51
N MET A 93 -15.38 -0.68 -19.42
CA MET A 93 -15.01 -1.00 -18.04
C MET A 93 -16.25 -1.16 -17.18
N THR A 94 -16.17 -1.99 -16.14
CA THR A 94 -17.21 -2.04 -15.10
C THR A 94 -17.19 -0.79 -14.21
N VAL A 95 -18.31 -0.50 -13.54
CA VAL A 95 -18.40 0.55 -12.51
C VAL A 95 -17.34 0.36 -11.41
N ALA A 96 -17.08 -0.88 -11.00
CA ALA A 96 -16.01 -1.21 -10.05
C ALA A 96 -14.62 -0.88 -10.61
N GLU A 97 -14.33 -1.17 -11.88
CA GLU A 97 -13.06 -0.78 -12.49
C GLU A 97 -12.95 0.76 -12.59
N MET A 98 -14.02 1.44 -13.03
CA MET A 98 -14.05 2.92 -13.11
C MET A 98 -13.85 3.60 -11.75
N SER A 99 -14.27 2.99 -10.64
CA SER A 99 -14.06 3.56 -9.29
C SER A 99 -12.58 3.61 -8.89
N HIS A 100 -11.70 2.82 -9.52
CA HIS A 100 -10.26 2.83 -9.22
C HIS A 100 -9.54 4.15 -9.58
N LEU A 101 -10.15 4.99 -10.41
CA LEU A 101 -9.66 6.35 -10.67
C LEU A 101 -9.63 7.21 -9.38
N CYS A 102 -10.53 6.98 -8.43
CA CYS A 102 -10.62 7.71 -7.17
C CYS A 102 -10.05 6.93 -5.96
N ASN A 103 -10.26 7.43 -4.73
CA ASN A 103 -10.01 6.72 -3.47
C ASN A 103 -8.60 6.10 -3.28
N SER A 104 -7.56 6.72 -3.87
CA SER A 104 -6.19 6.20 -3.87
C SER A 104 -6.05 4.71 -4.28
N ALA A 105 -6.96 4.21 -5.12
CA ALA A 105 -6.95 2.83 -5.62
C ALA A 105 -5.92 2.63 -6.75
N GLU A 106 -5.46 1.38 -6.93
CA GLU A 106 -4.49 1.03 -7.95
C GLU A 106 -5.13 0.99 -9.35
N LEU A 107 -4.61 1.75 -10.30
CA LEU A 107 -5.16 1.78 -11.66
C LEU A 107 -4.96 0.43 -12.36
N LEU A 108 -6.00 -0.02 -13.05
CA LEU A 108 -6.07 -1.32 -13.71
C LEU A 108 -5.75 -1.23 -15.21
N SER A 109 -5.40 -2.34 -15.86
CA SER A 109 -5.02 -2.36 -17.28
C SER A 109 -6.03 -1.75 -18.27
N PRO A 110 -7.37 -1.77 -18.05
CA PRO A 110 -8.30 -1.07 -18.94
C PRO A 110 -8.07 0.45 -18.99
N HIS A 111 -7.69 1.07 -17.86
CA HIS A 111 -7.35 2.50 -17.82
C HIS A 111 -6.14 2.83 -18.70
N MET A 112 -5.14 1.94 -18.69
CA MET A 112 -3.95 2.05 -19.53
C MET A 112 -4.32 1.95 -21.02
N ILE A 113 -5.12 0.94 -21.38
CA ILE A 113 -5.60 0.75 -22.76
C ILE A 113 -6.39 1.98 -23.24
N TRP A 114 -7.38 2.42 -22.47
CA TRP A 114 -8.22 3.57 -22.80
C TRP A 114 -7.42 4.86 -22.99
N MET A 115 -6.45 5.10 -22.11
CA MET A 115 -5.61 6.31 -22.19
C MET A 115 -4.68 6.27 -23.40
N MET A 116 -4.04 5.13 -23.68
CA MET A 116 -3.21 5.00 -24.87
C MET A 116 -4.04 5.13 -26.16
N GLU A 117 -5.31 4.70 -26.17
CA GLU A 117 -6.21 5.00 -27.27
C GLU A 117 -6.49 6.51 -27.43
N GLN A 118 -6.80 7.24 -26.35
CA GLN A 118 -7.06 8.68 -26.47
C GLN A 118 -5.81 9.45 -26.88
N LEU A 119 -4.62 9.12 -26.34
CA LEU A 119 -3.36 9.73 -26.76
C LEU A 119 -3.06 9.47 -28.25
N ASN A 120 -3.35 8.27 -28.77
CA ASN A 120 -3.27 8.01 -30.21
C ASN A 120 -4.26 8.86 -31.04
N ARG A 121 -5.40 9.28 -30.47
CA ARG A 121 -6.36 10.18 -31.15
C ARG A 121 -5.94 11.66 -31.03
N SER A 122 -5.25 12.04 -29.96
CA SER A 122 -4.88 13.43 -29.63
C SER A 122 -3.60 13.94 -30.30
N GLN A 123 -2.66 13.07 -30.70
CA GLN A 123 -1.45 13.47 -31.44
C GLN A 123 -1.28 12.72 -32.77
N ARG A 124 -0.25 13.09 -33.56
CA ARG A 124 0.06 12.46 -34.85
C ARG A 124 1.51 11.96 -35.01
N ASP A 125 2.46 12.38 -34.16
CA ASP A 125 3.89 12.01 -34.28
C ASP A 125 4.38 11.00 -33.24
N ALA A 126 3.47 10.38 -32.47
CA ALA A 126 3.77 9.27 -31.58
C ALA A 126 2.80 8.08 -31.79
N VAL A 127 3.23 6.88 -31.42
CA VAL A 127 2.33 5.73 -31.21
C VAL A 127 2.32 5.36 -29.73
N CYS A 128 1.13 5.35 -29.15
CA CYS A 128 0.92 5.00 -27.75
C CYS A 128 0.52 3.51 -27.67
N LEU A 129 1.22 2.71 -26.86
CA LEU A 129 1.10 1.25 -26.82
C LEU A 129 0.98 0.74 -25.38
N TYR A 130 0.17 -0.30 -25.17
CA TYR A 130 0.21 -1.12 -23.95
C TYR A 130 0.91 -2.45 -24.27
N LEU A 131 2.11 -2.67 -23.72
CA LEU A 131 3.07 -3.67 -24.21
C LEU A 131 2.57 -5.13 -24.14
N GLN A 132 1.77 -5.45 -23.11
CA GLN A 132 1.15 -6.75 -22.92
C GLN A 132 -0.04 -6.96 -23.86
N GLY A 133 -0.98 -6.00 -23.91
CA GLY A 133 -2.19 -6.10 -24.74
C GLY A 133 -1.98 -5.87 -26.24
N SER A 134 -0.82 -5.37 -26.64
CA SER A 134 -0.50 -5.02 -28.04
C SER A 134 0.53 -6.00 -28.62
N PRO A 135 0.20 -6.75 -29.69
CA PRO A 135 1.17 -7.45 -30.51
C PRO A 135 1.80 -6.49 -31.54
N ALA A 136 3.10 -6.58 -31.82
CA ALA A 136 3.77 -5.69 -32.78
C ALA A 136 3.17 -5.72 -34.19
N ALA A 137 2.63 -6.87 -34.61
CA ALA A 137 1.90 -7.03 -35.88
C ALA A 137 0.64 -6.14 -35.99
N SER A 138 0.10 -5.61 -34.89
CA SER A 138 -1.04 -4.68 -34.90
C SER A 138 -0.67 -3.24 -35.26
N LEU A 139 0.62 -2.88 -35.24
CA LEU A 139 1.12 -1.52 -35.46
C LEU A 139 0.75 -0.95 -36.83
N ILE A 140 0.99 -1.71 -37.91
CA ILE A 140 0.71 -1.24 -39.27
C ILE A 140 -0.80 -1.05 -39.50
N PRO A 141 -1.69 -2.01 -39.13
CA PRO A 141 -3.13 -1.79 -39.13
C PRO A 141 -3.59 -0.58 -38.28
N HIS A 142 -2.93 -0.30 -37.15
CA HIS A 142 -3.24 0.85 -36.30
C HIS A 142 -2.87 2.19 -36.96
N LEU A 143 -1.67 2.28 -37.54
CA LEU A 143 -1.22 3.47 -38.29
C LEU A 143 -2.07 3.72 -39.53
N GLN A 144 -2.47 2.66 -40.25
CA GLN A 144 -3.39 2.74 -41.38
C GLN A 144 -4.75 3.32 -40.96
N ARG A 145 -5.33 2.86 -39.84
CA ARG A 145 -6.58 3.43 -39.29
C ARG A 145 -6.46 4.90 -38.87
N ARG A 146 -5.28 5.35 -38.42
CA ARG A 146 -5.00 6.76 -38.08
C ARG A 146 -4.64 7.63 -39.32
N GLY A 147 -4.48 7.03 -40.50
CA GLY A 147 -4.01 7.75 -41.69
C GLY A 147 -2.61 8.36 -41.50
N LEU A 148 -1.70 7.63 -40.87
CA LEU A 148 -0.34 8.10 -40.54
C LEU A 148 0.72 7.30 -41.31
N PRO A 149 1.61 7.95 -42.09
CA PRO A 149 2.79 7.31 -42.65
C PRO A 149 3.82 7.05 -41.55
N LEU A 150 4.57 5.94 -41.65
CA LEU A 150 5.61 5.55 -40.67
C LEU A 150 6.60 6.70 -40.39
N GLN A 151 6.97 7.46 -41.42
CA GLN A 151 7.92 8.58 -41.37
C GLN A 151 7.41 9.79 -40.58
N SER A 152 6.11 9.84 -40.23
CA SER A 152 5.57 10.89 -39.35
C SER A 152 5.75 10.59 -37.86
N ILE A 153 6.02 9.33 -37.50
CA ILE A 153 6.19 8.89 -36.12
C ILE A 153 7.63 9.13 -35.69
N LYS A 154 7.81 9.96 -34.67
CA LYS A 154 9.12 10.28 -34.05
C LYS A 154 9.38 9.46 -32.79
N ARG A 155 8.34 8.96 -32.11
CA ARG A 155 8.50 8.20 -30.87
C ARG A 155 7.45 7.12 -30.64
N LEU A 156 7.82 6.12 -29.84
CA LEU A 156 6.89 5.18 -29.22
C LEU A 156 6.74 5.54 -27.74
N VAL A 157 5.51 5.66 -27.28
CA VAL A 157 5.18 5.84 -25.86
C VAL A 157 4.54 4.54 -25.40
N VAL A 158 5.18 3.83 -24.46
CA VAL A 158 4.83 2.45 -24.13
C VAL A 158 4.57 2.33 -22.63
N ILE A 159 3.37 1.89 -22.26
CA ILE A 159 3.05 1.47 -20.89
C ILE A 159 3.31 -0.03 -20.77
N ALA A 160 4.01 -0.43 -19.72
CA ALA A 160 4.20 -1.82 -19.35
C ALA A 160 3.86 -2.07 -17.87
N SER A 161 3.33 -3.25 -17.59
CA SER A 161 3.18 -3.79 -16.23
C SER A 161 4.41 -4.63 -15.87
N VAL A 162 4.91 -4.50 -14.64
CA VAL A 162 6.08 -5.24 -14.11
C VAL A 162 5.83 -5.76 -12.69
N VAL A 163 6.47 -6.87 -12.36
CA VAL A 163 6.49 -7.48 -11.02
C VAL A 163 7.91 -7.86 -10.64
N LYS A 164 8.11 -8.19 -9.36
CA LYS A 164 9.33 -8.83 -8.87
C LYS A 164 9.06 -10.30 -8.56
N ASP A 165 9.91 -11.18 -9.08
CA ASP A 165 9.83 -12.62 -8.85
C ASP A 165 10.28 -13.01 -7.41
N SER A 166 10.31 -14.31 -7.12
CA SER A 166 10.82 -14.85 -5.85
C SER A 166 12.28 -14.51 -5.55
N ASN A 167 13.06 -14.17 -6.57
CA ASN A 167 14.47 -13.82 -6.51
C ASN A 167 14.69 -12.28 -6.48
N ASN A 168 13.61 -11.49 -6.42
CA ASN A 168 13.58 -10.03 -6.52
C ASN A 168 14.06 -9.49 -7.89
N ALA A 169 14.17 -10.35 -8.92
CA ALA A 169 14.41 -9.95 -10.30
C ALA A 169 13.13 -9.37 -10.92
N VAL A 170 13.27 -8.41 -11.83
CA VAL A 170 12.14 -7.68 -12.42
C VAL A 170 11.68 -8.36 -13.71
N CYS A 171 10.39 -8.64 -13.80
CA CYS A 171 9.75 -9.32 -14.92
C CYS A 171 8.60 -8.48 -15.47
N LEU A 172 8.34 -8.58 -16.78
CA LEU A 172 7.06 -8.14 -17.35
C LEU A 172 5.93 -9.01 -16.79
N SER A 173 4.78 -8.41 -16.50
CA SER A 173 3.62 -9.11 -15.94
C SER A 173 2.35 -8.86 -16.74
N ASP A 174 1.57 -9.91 -16.96
CA ASP A 174 0.21 -9.84 -17.53
C ASP A 174 -0.87 -9.74 -16.44
N GLU A 175 -0.50 -9.80 -15.15
CA GLU A 175 -1.45 -9.81 -14.03
C GLU A 175 -1.88 -8.39 -13.60
N SER A 176 -3.14 -8.27 -13.20
CA SER A 176 -3.70 -7.02 -12.65
C SER A 176 -3.28 -6.82 -11.19
N GLY A 177 -2.98 -5.58 -10.80
CA GLY A 177 -2.32 -5.28 -9.52
C GLY A 177 -0.79 -5.41 -9.56
N SER A 178 -0.21 -5.13 -10.74
CA SER A 178 1.23 -5.10 -11.00
C SER A 178 1.73 -3.65 -11.05
N HIS A 179 3.02 -3.45 -10.80
CA HIS A 179 3.62 -2.11 -10.83
C HIS A 179 3.67 -1.55 -12.26
N TRP A 180 3.32 -0.28 -12.43
CA TRP A 180 3.23 0.38 -13.73
C TRP A 180 4.49 1.20 -14.02
N VAL A 181 5.06 0.99 -15.20
CA VAL A 181 6.21 1.75 -15.72
C VAL A 181 5.91 2.32 -17.09
N LEU A 182 6.48 3.49 -17.36
CA LEU A 182 6.49 4.12 -18.67
C LEU A 182 7.83 3.82 -19.36
N VAL A 183 7.79 3.62 -20.68
CA VAL A 183 8.99 3.52 -21.52
C VAL A 183 8.77 4.37 -22.76
N VAL A 184 9.70 5.26 -23.06
CA VAL A 184 9.61 6.13 -24.24
C VAL A 184 10.79 5.88 -25.15
N VAL A 185 10.54 5.47 -26.39
CA VAL A 185 11.58 5.30 -27.42
C VAL A 185 11.54 6.50 -28.34
N ASP A 186 12.59 7.34 -28.35
CA ASP A 186 12.78 8.34 -29.38
C ASP A 186 13.41 7.67 -30.61
N LEU A 187 12.65 7.55 -31.70
CA LEU A 187 13.06 6.89 -32.94
C LEU A 187 14.02 7.76 -33.77
N THR A 188 14.13 9.05 -33.43
CA THR A 188 15.02 10.02 -34.11
C THR A 188 16.41 10.06 -33.45
N ALA A 189 16.47 10.02 -32.12
CA ALA A 189 17.71 9.91 -31.35
C ALA A 189 18.20 8.46 -31.18
N LYS A 190 17.30 7.47 -31.31
CA LYS A 190 17.50 6.04 -30.97
C LYS A 190 17.76 5.80 -29.47
N GLU A 191 17.13 6.61 -28.64
CA GLU A 191 17.21 6.58 -27.18
C GLU A 191 15.95 5.96 -26.56
N ILE A 192 16.10 5.29 -25.40
CA ILE A 192 15.04 4.63 -24.66
C ILE A 192 15.04 5.16 -23.23
N PHE A 193 14.04 5.96 -22.88
CA PHE A 193 13.84 6.47 -21.53
C PHE A 193 13.04 5.44 -20.72
N TYR A 194 13.70 4.74 -19.79
CA TYR A 194 13.03 3.83 -18.86
C TYR A 194 12.60 4.61 -17.60
N CYS A 195 11.28 4.74 -17.43
CA CYS A 195 10.64 5.72 -16.55
C CYS A 195 9.85 5.02 -15.42
N ASP A 196 10.58 4.52 -14.42
CA ASP A 196 10.05 3.75 -13.30
C ASP A 196 10.04 4.56 -11.98
N SER A 197 8.83 4.82 -11.45
CA SER A 197 8.61 5.59 -10.21
C SER A 197 9.09 4.91 -8.91
N LEU A 198 9.43 3.62 -8.93
CA LEU A 198 10.11 2.90 -7.84
C LEU A 198 11.58 2.61 -8.13
N ALA A 199 12.10 3.03 -9.29
CA ALA A 199 13.45 2.77 -9.77
C ALA A 199 13.85 1.28 -9.64
N TRP A 200 13.02 0.36 -10.14
CA TRP A 200 13.41 -1.03 -10.28
C TRP A 200 14.27 -1.23 -11.55
N ASP A 201 15.00 -2.34 -11.59
CA ASP A 201 15.82 -2.73 -12.73
C ASP A 201 14.97 -2.99 -13.99
N ILE A 202 15.55 -2.76 -15.17
CA ILE A 202 14.88 -3.00 -16.45
C ILE A 202 14.55 -4.50 -16.59
N PRO A 203 13.31 -4.89 -16.94
CA PRO A 203 12.97 -6.29 -17.21
C PRO A 203 13.84 -6.85 -18.36
N PRO A 204 14.54 -8.00 -18.21
CA PRO A 204 15.50 -8.48 -19.20
C PRO A 204 14.98 -8.60 -20.63
N ASN A 205 13.71 -8.98 -20.79
CA ASN A 205 13.07 -9.18 -22.09
C ASN A 205 12.45 -7.89 -22.67
N LEU A 206 12.50 -6.75 -21.96
CA LEU A 206 11.88 -5.49 -22.42
C LEU A 206 12.46 -5.02 -23.75
N LEU A 207 13.79 -5.00 -23.89
CA LEU A 207 14.45 -4.57 -25.13
C LEU A 207 14.05 -5.43 -26.33
N GLN A 208 13.98 -6.75 -26.15
CA GLN A 208 13.53 -7.67 -27.20
C GLN A 208 12.08 -7.36 -27.63
N ARG A 209 11.17 -7.16 -26.66
CA ARG A 209 9.77 -6.82 -26.92
C ARG A 209 9.60 -5.45 -27.60
N LEU A 210 10.44 -4.46 -27.27
CA LEU A 210 10.46 -3.16 -27.94
C LEU A 210 11.04 -3.24 -29.36
N GLN A 211 12.04 -4.09 -29.59
CA GLN A 211 12.65 -4.26 -30.91
C GLN A 211 11.64 -4.77 -31.95
N GLU A 212 10.69 -5.62 -31.56
CA GLU A 212 9.59 -6.06 -32.44
C GLU A 212 8.83 -4.88 -33.08
N TYR A 213 8.66 -3.77 -32.35
CA TYR A 213 8.04 -2.54 -32.84
C TYR A 213 9.04 -1.67 -33.62
N CYS A 214 10.25 -1.51 -33.09
CA CYS A 214 11.26 -0.60 -33.66
C CYS A 214 11.79 -1.08 -35.03
N ASN A 215 11.69 -2.38 -35.31
CA ASN A 215 11.88 -2.97 -36.63
C ASN A 215 11.06 -2.27 -37.74
N TYR A 216 9.82 -1.86 -37.47
CA TYR A 216 8.96 -1.19 -38.47
C TYR A 216 9.43 0.25 -38.82
N PHE A 217 10.35 0.81 -38.02
CA PHE A 217 10.91 2.14 -38.21
C PHE A 217 12.40 2.10 -38.60
N ASN A 218 12.96 0.91 -38.88
CA ASN A 218 14.40 0.68 -39.06
C ASN A 218 15.25 1.21 -37.87
N CYS A 219 14.69 1.18 -36.66
CA CYS A 219 15.36 1.57 -35.44
C CYS A 219 15.87 0.32 -34.72
N GLU A 220 17.19 0.13 -34.72
CA GLU A 220 17.88 -0.89 -33.93
C GLU A 220 18.16 -0.34 -32.53
N LEU A 221 17.73 -1.07 -31.51
CA LEU A 221 17.88 -0.75 -30.10
C LEU A 221 19.01 -1.57 -29.48
N THR A 222 19.85 -0.94 -28.67
CA THR A 222 20.93 -1.61 -27.94
C THR A 222 20.82 -1.37 -26.44
N ALA A 223 21.58 -2.10 -25.62
CA ALA A 223 21.69 -1.77 -24.19
C ALA A 223 22.26 -0.35 -23.96
N ALA A 224 23.11 0.15 -24.86
CA ALA A 224 23.65 1.51 -24.83
C ALA A 224 22.63 2.59 -25.28
N SER A 225 21.47 2.19 -25.83
CA SER A 225 20.36 3.10 -26.14
C SER A 225 19.54 3.46 -24.90
N VAL A 226 19.74 2.80 -23.76
CA VAL A 226 18.86 2.98 -22.58
C VAL A 226 19.36 4.08 -21.66
N VAL A 227 18.52 5.09 -21.48
CA VAL A 227 18.63 6.12 -20.45
C VAL A 227 17.72 5.72 -19.30
N LEU A 228 18.32 5.33 -18.17
CA LEU A 228 17.59 5.22 -16.91
C LEU A 228 17.21 6.62 -16.43
N CYS A 229 15.93 6.86 -16.13
CA CYS A 229 15.48 8.17 -15.65
C CYS A 229 15.77 8.41 -14.15
N HIS A 230 16.36 7.42 -13.47
CA HIS A 230 16.99 7.55 -12.15
C HIS A 230 18.39 6.95 -12.21
N GLU A 231 19.40 7.66 -11.69
CA GLU A 231 20.79 7.19 -11.70
C GLU A 231 21.14 6.41 -10.42
N VAL A 232 21.93 5.34 -10.57
CA VAL A 232 22.25 4.37 -9.52
C VAL A 232 23.47 4.81 -8.71
N ALA A 233 23.30 5.16 -7.43
CA ALA A 233 24.43 5.27 -6.51
C ALA A 233 24.97 3.86 -6.18
N LEU A 234 26.23 3.58 -6.55
CA LEU A 234 26.86 2.26 -6.43
C LEU A 234 27.13 1.84 -4.96
N LEU A 235 26.12 1.26 -4.29
CA LEU A 235 26.20 0.76 -2.91
C LEU A 235 25.82 -0.74 -2.73
N GLY A 236 26.17 -1.56 -3.72
CA GLY A 236 26.60 -2.96 -3.53
C GLY A 236 25.62 -3.99 -2.95
N ASN A 237 24.31 -3.71 -2.82
CA ASN A 237 23.33 -4.62 -2.18
C ASN A 237 21.95 -4.67 -2.89
N ASN A 238 21.91 -4.68 -4.23
CA ASN A 238 20.70 -4.88 -5.06
C ASN A 238 19.43 -4.12 -4.59
N GLN A 239 19.62 -2.88 -4.15
CA GLN A 239 18.56 -1.93 -3.82
C GLN A 239 18.94 -0.61 -4.47
N HIS A 240 18.09 -0.11 -5.37
CA HIS A 240 18.27 1.21 -5.94
C HIS A 240 18.22 2.25 -4.81
N VAL A 241 19.31 2.99 -4.67
CA VAL A 241 19.40 4.18 -3.84
C VAL A 241 19.73 5.30 -4.81
N CYS A 242 18.74 6.17 -5.04
CA CYS A 242 18.97 7.42 -5.74
C CYS A 242 19.94 8.27 -4.89
N SER A 243 20.78 9.09 -5.52
CA SER A 243 21.45 10.18 -4.77
C SER A 243 20.40 11.12 -4.18
N ASP A 244 20.74 11.82 -3.09
CA ASP A 244 19.86 12.85 -2.51
C ASP A 244 19.60 14.02 -3.50
N ASP A 245 20.45 14.15 -4.54
CA ASP A 245 20.34 15.10 -5.66
C ASP A 245 19.57 14.54 -6.88
N CYS A 246 18.98 13.35 -6.81
CA CYS A 246 18.30 12.71 -7.95
C CYS A 246 16.93 13.38 -8.24
N ILE A 247 16.98 14.44 -9.04
CA ILE A 247 15.85 15.30 -9.44
C ILE A 247 15.20 14.91 -10.79
N SER A 248 15.72 13.88 -11.45
CA SER A 248 15.16 13.31 -12.68
C SER A 248 14.01 12.35 -12.36
N TYR A 249 12.87 12.55 -13.03
CA TYR A 249 11.65 11.74 -12.96
C TYR A 249 10.98 11.60 -11.58
N CYS A 250 9.76 11.06 -11.57
CA CYS A 250 8.81 11.18 -10.47
C CYS A 250 8.87 9.95 -9.54
N LEU A 251 9.60 10.03 -8.42
CA LEU A 251 9.66 8.96 -7.42
C LEU A 251 8.33 8.83 -6.64
N GLN A 252 7.95 7.59 -6.30
CA GLN A 252 6.87 7.29 -5.37
C GLN A 252 7.35 6.50 -4.13
N PRO A 253 6.67 6.62 -2.98
CA PRO A 253 6.85 5.71 -1.86
C PRO A 253 6.60 4.24 -2.24
N GLN A 254 7.36 3.31 -1.67
CA GLN A 254 7.18 1.84 -1.84
C GLN A 254 5.84 1.27 -1.31
N ASN A 255 4.87 2.13 -1.01
CA ASN A 255 3.58 1.79 -0.40
C ASN A 255 2.41 2.66 -0.91
N SER A 256 2.61 3.48 -1.95
CA SER A 256 1.54 4.20 -2.66
C SER A 256 1.06 3.41 -3.87
N ASN A 257 -0.20 3.61 -4.24
CA ASN A 257 -0.82 3.04 -5.44
C ASN A 257 -0.68 4.00 -6.66
N ALA A 258 0.33 4.88 -6.64
CA ALA A 258 0.42 6.04 -7.51
C ALA A 258 1.13 5.77 -8.85
N SER A 259 1.84 4.64 -9.00
CA SER A 259 2.56 4.31 -10.24
C SER A 259 1.69 4.34 -11.48
N GLY A 260 0.42 3.93 -11.38
CA GLY A 260 -0.54 4.03 -12.48
C GLY A 260 -0.81 5.49 -12.88
N ILE A 261 -1.02 6.39 -11.92
CA ILE A 261 -1.25 7.83 -12.18
C ILE A 261 -0.01 8.44 -12.81
N ILE A 262 1.16 8.23 -12.21
CA ILE A 262 2.45 8.75 -12.68
C ILE A 262 2.69 8.30 -14.12
N THR A 263 2.44 7.01 -14.41
CA THR A 263 2.55 6.42 -15.75
C THR A 263 1.56 7.05 -16.74
N LEU A 264 0.28 7.23 -16.40
CA LEU A 264 -0.71 7.86 -17.30
C LEU A 264 -0.42 9.34 -17.57
N ILE A 265 -0.08 10.10 -16.53
CA ILE A 265 0.24 11.53 -16.65
C ILE A 265 1.52 11.71 -17.48
N ASN A 266 2.57 10.92 -17.22
CA ASN A 266 3.82 11.03 -17.98
C ASN A 266 3.71 10.43 -19.39
N ALA A 267 2.78 9.48 -19.64
CA ALA A 267 2.40 9.08 -21.00
C ALA A 267 1.74 10.24 -21.76
N ALA A 268 0.88 11.02 -21.11
CA ALA A 268 0.30 12.23 -21.71
C ALA A 268 1.36 13.29 -22.01
N VAL A 269 2.27 13.57 -21.07
CA VAL A 269 3.36 14.53 -21.28
C VAL A 269 4.30 14.06 -22.41
N SER A 270 4.78 12.83 -22.42
CA SER A 270 5.67 12.31 -23.49
C SER A 270 4.99 12.24 -24.87
N ALA A 271 3.70 11.94 -24.94
CA ALA A 271 2.94 11.94 -26.19
C ALA A 271 2.67 13.36 -26.71
N CYS A 272 2.23 14.29 -25.85
CA CYS A 272 1.64 15.56 -26.27
C CYS A 272 2.46 16.83 -25.94
N ASN A 273 3.48 16.75 -25.08
CA ASN A 273 4.35 17.89 -24.73
C ASN A 273 5.81 17.44 -24.48
N TRP A 274 6.57 17.33 -25.58
CA TRP A 274 7.93 16.78 -25.59
C TRP A 274 8.94 17.61 -24.78
N GLU A 275 8.82 18.94 -24.82
CA GLU A 275 9.68 19.85 -24.04
C GLU A 275 9.46 19.63 -22.54
N MET A 276 8.20 19.53 -22.11
CA MET A 276 7.86 19.23 -20.72
C MET A 276 8.29 17.81 -20.30
N PHE A 277 8.27 16.82 -21.20
CA PHE A 277 8.83 15.50 -20.89
C PHE A 277 10.34 15.58 -20.62
N PHE A 278 11.09 16.27 -21.48
CA PHE A 278 12.52 16.49 -21.25
C PHE A 278 12.80 17.25 -19.95
N LEU A 279 11.97 18.22 -19.56
CA LEU A 279 12.10 18.90 -18.25
C LEU A 279 11.91 17.95 -17.05
N LEU A 280 11.05 16.93 -17.15
CA LEU A 280 10.86 15.91 -16.12
C LEU A 280 12.09 14.99 -15.99
N ILE A 281 12.61 14.46 -17.11
CA ILE A 281 13.70 13.48 -17.08
C ILE A 281 15.10 14.10 -16.95
N SER A 282 15.28 15.38 -17.28
CA SER A 282 16.54 16.12 -17.06
C SER A 282 16.65 16.75 -15.67
N GLY A 283 15.54 16.82 -14.91
CA GLY A 283 15.48 17.50 -13.62
C GLY A 283 15.72 19.02 -13.67
N ALA A 284 15.81 19.63 -14.86
CA ALA A 284 16.28 21.01 -15.05
C ALA A 284 15.38 22.10 -14.45
N GLN A 285 14.22 21.75 -13.87
CA GLN A 285 13.44 22.64 -13.02
C GLN A 285 12.97 21.96 -11.73
N THR A 286 13.47 22.45 -10.60
CA THR A 286 12.95 22.15 -9.25
C THR A 286 11.52 22.67 -8.98
N ALA A 287 10.92 23.38 -9.94
CA ALA A 287 9.58 23.96 -9.85
C ALA A 287 8.49 23.14 -10.58
N CYS A 288 8.82 22.00 -11.19
CA CYS A 288 7.81 21.14 -11.81
C CYS A 288 7.08 20.32 -10.73
N TYR A 289 5.80 20.62 -10.48
CA TYR A 289 5.00 19.96 -9.44
C TYR A 289 4.86 18.44 -9.66
N LEU A 290 4.95 17.97 -10.92
CA LEU A 290 4.94 16.54 -11.26
C LEU A 290 6.18 15.77 -10.76
N ASN A 291 7.27 16.45 -10.36
CA ASN A 291 8.38 15.78 -9.69
C ASN A 291 8.01 15.33 -8.27
N GLN A 292 6.89 15.83 -7.71
CA GLN A 292 6.32 15.47 -6.42
C GLN A 292 4.85 15.02 -6.58
N PRO A 293 4.58 13.97 -7.40
CA PRO A 293 3.22 13.66 -7.86
C PRO A 293 2.28 13.17 -6.74
N ILE A 294 2.84 12.76 -5.60
CA ILE A 294 2.11 12.28 -4.43
C ILE A 294 1.42 13.43 -3.70
N ASP A 295 2.09 14.59 -3.59
CA ASP A 295 1.55 15.78 -2.93
C ASP A 295 0.34 16.35 -3.71
N TYR A 296 0.21 15.97 -4.98
CA TYR A 296 -0.89 16.32 -5.88
C TYR A 296 -1.73 15.09 -6.32
N GLU A 297 -1.67 13.95 -5.62
CA GLU A 297 -2.33 12.70 -6.07
C GLU A 297 -3.84 12.88 -6.29
N VAL A 298 -4.52 13.56 -5.36
CA VAL A 298 -5.97 13.84 -5.43
C VAL A 298 -6.29 14.68 -6.67
N TYR A 299 -5.51 15.73 -6.92
CA TYR A 299 -5.67 16.60 -8.08
C TYR A 299 -5.45 15.83 -9.39
N LEU A 300 -4.34 15.07 -9.52
CA LEU A 300 -4.02 14.30 -10.72
C LEU A 300 -5.05 13.20 -11.00
N ARG A 301 -5.65 12.60 -9.98
CA ARG A 301 -6.81 11.70 -10.14
C ARG A 301 -8.04 12.42 -10.66
N LYS A 302 -8.37 13.62 -10.16
CA LYS A 302 -9.48 14.41 -10.70
C LYS A 302 -9.23 14.85 -12.15
N VAL A 303 -7.98 15.17 -12.53
CA VAL A 303 -7.58 15.38 -13.93
C VAL A 303 -7.91 14.15 -14.78
N LEU A 304 -7.47 12.96 -14.35
CA LEU A 304 -7.78 11.71 -15.07
C LEU A 304 -9.29 11.46 -15.17
N ILE A 305 -10.07 11.70 -14.11
CA ILE A 305 -11.54 11.60 -14.15
C ILE A 305 -12.13 12.55 -15.20
N CYS A 306 -11.71 13.82 -15.23
CA CYS A 306 -12.17 14.78 -16.24
C CYS A 306 -11.81 14.36 -17.67
N TRP A 307 -10.61 13.80 -17.88
CA TRP A 307 -10.21 13.27 -19.20
C TRP A 307 -11.06 12.07 -19.61
N PHE A 308 -11.31 11.12 -18.70
CA PHE A 308 -12.18 9.98 -18.97
C PHE A 308 -13.60 10.43 -19.33
N MET A 309 -14.23 11.28 -18.50
CA MET A 309 -15.61 11.72 -18.73
C MET A 309 -15.79 12.60 -19.98
N SER A 310 -14.82 13.47 -20.30
CA SER A 310 -14.83 14.26 -21.55
C SER A 310 -14.50 13.44 -22.80
N GLY A 311 -13.85 12.29 -22.66
CA GLY A 311 -13.29 11.53 -23.78
C GLY A 311 -12.00 12.13 -24.36
N THR A 312 -11.39 13.13 -23.70
CA THR A 312 -10.29 13.93 -24.26
C THR A 312 -9.18 14.19 -23.24
N VAL A 313 -7.93 14.20 -23.70
CA VAL A 313 -6.76 14.54 -22.87
C VAL A 313 -6.46 16.04 -23.00
N ASP A 314 -7.02 16.86 -22.11
CA ASP A 314 -6.68 18.29 -22.07
C ASP A 314 -5.39 18.52 -21.26
N MET A 315 -4.29 18.72 -21.99
CA MET A 315 -2.98 19.03 -21.44
C MET A 315 -2.96 20.33 -20.62
N GLN A 316 -3.91 21.26 -20.79
CA GLN A 316 -3.94 22.50 -20.01
C GLN A 316 -4.18 22.25 -18.51
N ASN A 317 -4.77 21.12 -18.13
CA ASN A 317 -4.93 20.72 -16.74
C ASN A 317 -3.65 20.17 -16.08
N ILE A 318 -2.55 20.02 -16.82
CA ILE A 318 -1.24 19.62 -16.24
C ILE A 318 -0.05 20.44 -16.73
N GLN A 319 -0.14 21.11 -17.87
CA GLN A 319 0.96 21.88 -18.45
C GLN A 319 1.31 23.09 -17.58
N LEU A 320 2.61 23.38 -17.47
CA LEU A 320 3.12 24.56 -16.78
C LEU A 320 2.86 25.85 -17.57
N LYS A 321 2.49 26.93 -16.86
CA LYS A 321 2.45 28.31 -17.38
C LYS A 321 3.85 28.71 -17.87
N THR A 322 3.97 29.08 -19.13
CA THR A 322 5.23 29.59 -19.69
C THR A 322 5.59 30.94 -19.05
N LYS A 323 6.81 31.06 -18.50
CA LYS A 323 7.33 32.35 -18.04
C LYS A 323 7.61 33.23 -19.26
N THR A 324 6.98 34.39 -19.33
CA THR A 324 7.25 35.41 -20.34
C THR A 324 8.64 36.02 -20.13
N GLY A 325 9.64 35.57 -20.88
CA GLY A 325 10.92 36.28 -21.00
C GLY A 325 12.22 35.52 -20.68
N SER A 326 12.42 34.32 -21.23
CA SER A 326 13.78 33.84 -21.55
C SER A 326 13.70 32.85 -22.72
N GLY A 327 14.34 33.16 -23.84
CA GLY A 327 14.30 32.30 -25.03
C GLY A 327 15.04 30.98 -24.83
N TYR A 328 14.33 29.87 -24.95
CA TYR A 328 14.94 28.53 -25.00
C TYR A 328 15.47 28.30 -26.42
N GLN A 329 16.79 28.22 -26.60
CA GLN A 329 17.39 27.88 -27.89
C GLN A 329 17.30 26.37 -28.11
N SER A 330 16.95 25.97 -29.33
CA SER A 330 16.77 24.57 -29.70
C SER A 330 18.12 23.84 -29.74
N PRO A 331 18.19 22.56 -29.32
CA PRO A 331 19.40 21.74 -29.47
C PRO A 331 19.93 21.62 -30.92
N SER A 332 19.10 21.92 -31.92
CA SER A 332 19.48 21.98 -33.35
C SER A 332 20.64 22.93 -33.64
N ASP A 333 20.82 23.98 -32.83
CA ASP A 333 21.64 25.13 -33.22
C ASP A 333 23.13 24.94 -32.86
N ARG A 334 23.51 23.77 -32.32
CA ARG A 334 24.88 23.46 -31.88
C ARG A 334 25.85 22.99 -32.97
N ILE A 335 25.44 22.92 -34.24
CA ILE A 335 26.31 22.49 -35.36
C ILE A 335 26.57 23.65 -36.34
N SER A 336 27.21 24.74 -35.89
CA SER A 336 27.66 25.84 -36.78
C SER A 336 28.77 26.75 -36.21
N GLN A 337 29.60 26.31 -35.24
CA GLN A 337 30.78 27.07 -34.81
C GLN A 337 32.02 26.19 -34.62
N GLN A 338 32.89 26.17 -35.64
CA GLN A 338 34.31 25.83 -35.49
C GLN A 338 35.10 27.12 -35.26
N PRO A 339 35.93 27.23 -34.21
CA PRO A 339 36.98 28.24 -34.15
C PRO A 339 38.10 27.88 -35.13
N SER A 340 38.41 28.80 -36.05
CA SER A 340 39.55 28.68 -36.97
C SER A 340 40.89 28.84 -36.23
N THR A 341 41.92 28.18 -36.73
CA THR A 341 43.31 28.34 -36.28
C THR A 341 43.88 29.72 -36.61
N ASP A 342 44.48 30.40 -35.63
CA ASP A 342 45.68 31.22 -35.86
C ASP A 342 46.53 31.33 -34.57
N SER A 343 47.61 32.12 -34.63
CA SER A 343 48.85 32.03 -33.83
C SER A 343 49.14 33.32 -33.04
N GLY A 344 49.93 33.25 -31.94
CA GLY A 344 50.04 34.40 -31.02
C GLY A 344 51.05 34.38 -29.85
N ILE A 345 52.25 33.85 -30.05
CA ILE A 345 53.53 34.10 -29.31
C ILE A 345 53.52 35.10 -28.11
N SER A 346 53.82 34.65 -26.87
CA SER A 346 55.04 34.99 -26.08
C SER A 346 54.96 34.92 -24.53
N ARG A 347 56.10 34.55 -23.90
CA ARG A 347 56.70 34.94 -22.58
C ARG A 347 55.80 35.06 -21.31
N GLY A 348 56.13 34.48 -20.14
CA GLY A 348 57.25 33.62 -19.70
C GLY A 348 57.80 34.02 -18.31
N LYS A 349 58.59 33.12 -17.65
CA LYS A 349 59.38 33.30 -16.39
C LYS A 349 58.58 33.37 -15.06
N ASP A 350 59.00 32.86 -13.88
CA ASP A 350 60.05 31.92 -13.36
C ASP A 350 59.47 31.25 -12.04
N GLU A 351 60.11 30.47 -11.12
CA GLU A 351 61.49 29.97 -10.94
C GLU A 351 61.59 28.56 -10.25
N ALA A 352 61.55 28.45 -8.91
CA ALA A 352 61.95 27.27 -8.08
C ALA A 352 61.01 27.04 -6.85
N GLY A 353 61.05 25.96 -6.03
CA GLY A 353 61.92 24.76 -5.88
C GLY A 353 62.34 24.56 -4.39
N GLY A 354 62.62 23.39 -3.80
CA GLY A 354 62.61 21.96 -4.21
C GLY A 354 63.10 21.02 -3.07
N HIS A 355 63.14 19.69 -3.28
CA HIS A 355 63.60 18.59 -2.37
C HIS A 355 62.72 18.27 -1.12
N ALA A 356 62.44 17.03 -0.67
CA ALA A 356 63.17 15.75 -0.44
C ALA A 356 63.67 15.59 1.03
N ASP A 357 63.81 14.43 1.68
CA ASP A 357 63.86 13.01 1.27
C ASP A 357 63.38 12.04 2.42
N GLU A 358 63.67 10.73 2.30
CA GLU A 358 63.88 9.70 3.38
C GLU A 358 62.82 8.61 3.72
N GLU A 359 63.23 7.38 3.36
CA GLU A 359 63.17 6.08 4.07
C GLU A 359 61.89 5.20 4.21
N SER A 360 62.14 3.93 3.89
CA SER A 360 61.45 2.66 4.20
C SER A 360 62.59 1.63 4.47
N PRO A 361 62.41 0.30 4.64
CA PRO A 361 61.21 -0.54 4.74
C PRO A 361 61.28 -1.59 5.91
N HIS A 362 60.37 -2.58 5.96
CA HIS A 362 60.70 -4.02 5.85
C HIS A 362 59.56 -5.01 6.20
N HIS A 363 59.48 -6.11 5.41
CA HIS A 363 59.25 -7.55 5.72
C HIS A 363 58.43 -8.03 6.96
N SER A 364 57.71 -9.18 6.91
CA SER A 364 57.45 -10.13 5.80
C SER A 364 56.20 -11.02 5.97
N THR A 365 55.80 -11.58 4.82
CA THR A 365 55.07 -12.82 4.47
C THR A 365 54.79 -13.95 5.49
N ASN A 366 53.78 -14.77 5.12
CA ASN A 366 53.40 -16.14 5.55
C ASN A 366 52.11 -16.21 6.43
N GLY A 367 51.20 -17.20 6.30
CA GLY A 367 51.04 -18.23 5.25
C GLY A 367 50.49 -19.58 5.75
N ILE A 368 49.46 -20.11 5.07
CA ILE A 368 49.02 -21.54 4.98
C ILE A 368 48.15 -22.15 6.12
N ASP A 369 46.94 -22.55 5.70
CA ASP A 369 46.06 -23.71 5.97
C ASP A 369 45.64 -24.27 7.35
N VAL A 370 44.31 -24.22 7.56
CA VAL A 370 43.34 -25.35 7.70
C VAL A 370 43.79 -26.68 8.37
N GLU A 371 43.19 -27.01 9.54
CA GLU A 371 42.37 -28.25 9.69
C GLU A 371 41.47 -28.29 10.97
N LYS A 372 40.27 -28.83 10.77
CA LYS A 372 39.36 -29.62 11.63
C LYS A 372 39.16 -29.44 13.17
N CYS A 373 37.91 -29.79 13.50
CA CYS A 373 37.42 -30.65 14.60
C CYS A 373 36.64 -30.03 15.78
N MET A 374 35.71 -30.84 16.30
CA MET A 374 34.64 -30.44 17.21
C MET A 374 34.99 -30.66 18.68
N ALA A 375 34.60 -29.72 19.54
CA ALA A 375 34.43 -29.97 20.98
C ALA A 375 33.28 -29.11 21.55
N SER A 376 32.32 -29.75 22.22
CA SER A 376 31.22 -29.05 22.91
C SER A 376 31.60 -28.76 24.36
N SER A 377 31.56 -27.49 24.80
CA SER A 377 31.25 -27.19 26.21
C SER A 377 30.94 -25.71 26.53
N LYS A 378 29.84 -25.55 27.28
CA LYS A 378 29.65 -24.64 28.44
C LYS A 378 29.85 -23.13 28.25
N THR A 379 28.75 -22.38 28.35
CA THR A 379 28.73 -20.92 28.52
C THR A 379 29.36 -20.48 29.86
N PRO A 380 30.13 -19.38 29.91
CA PRO A 380 30.72 -18.89 31.16
C PRO A 380 29.68 -18.34 32.15
N ALA A 381 29.87 -18.64 33.44
CA ALA A 381 29.04 -18.07 34.52
C ALA A 381 29.39 -16.59 34.77
N LYS A 382 28.36 -15.74 35.00
CA LYS A 382 28.56 -14.30 35.25
C LYS A 382 29.27 -14.04 36.58
N ALA A 383 30.39 -13.32 36.53
CA ALA A 383 31.13 -12.90 37.72
C ALA A 383 30.30 -11.98 38.63
N LYS A 384 30.47 -12.12 39.95
CA LYS A 384 29.78 -11.32 40.97
C LYS A 384 30.43 -9.94 41.09
N THR A 385 29.81 -8.91 40.51
CA THR A 385 30.28 -7.52 40.63
C THR A 385 30.22 -7.05 42.09
N GLN A 386 31.32 -6.49 42.61
CA GLN A 386 31.32 -5.92 43.96
C GLN A 386 30.43 -4.67 44.05
N LYS A 387 29.66 -4.53 45.14
CA LYS A 387 28.79 -3.38 45.36
C LYS A 387 29.58 -2.18 45.88
N VAL A 388 29.89 -1.24 45.00
CA VAL A 388 30.46 0.07 45.36
C VAL A 388 29.54 0.77 46.38
N LYS A 389 30.12 1.18 47.52
CA LYS A 389 29.44 2.00 48.53
C LYS A 389 29.47 3.46 48.06
N LEU A 390 28.34 4.18 48.15
CA LEU A 390 28.22 5.57 47.76
C LEU A 390 28.23 6.49 48.97
N GLU A 391 29.00 7.57 48.90
CA GLU A 391 29.13 8.54 49.98
C GLU A 391 28.02 9.60 49.98
N CYS A 392 27.70 10.14 51.17
CA CYS A 392 26.82 11.30 51.30
C CYS A 392 27.64 12.58 51.45
N ASN A 393 27.72 13.40 50.40
CA ASN A 393 28.45 14.69 50.35
C ASN A 393 27.93 15.81 51.30
N ILE A 394 27.23 15.46 52.38
CA ILE A 394 26.74 16.36 53.44
C ILE A 394 27.22 15.88 54.82
N CYS A 395 27.46 14.58 55.02
CA CYS A 395 27.97 14.02 56.29
C CYS A 395 28.83 12.75 56.13
N ASN A 396 29.40 12.55 54.95
CA ASN A 396 30.38 11.53 54.55
C ASN A 396 29.97 10.08 54.87
N LYS A 397 28.65 9.83 54.96
CA LYS A 397 28.11 8.51 55.31
C LYS A 397 28.08 7.56 54.10
N MET A 398 28.86 6.49 54.17
CA MET A 398 28.93 5.43 53.16
C MET A 398 27.69 4.52 53.17
N LEU A 399 27.02 4.38 52.02
CA LEU A 399 25.74 3.69 51.87
C LEU A 399 25.71 2.77 50.64
N GLY A 400 25.26 1.53 50.83
CA GLY A 400 25.34 0.45 49.82
C GLY A 400 24.40 0.54 48.61
N SER A 401 23.72 1.67 48.38
CA SER A 401 22.96 1.94 47.15
C SER A 401 22.57 3.40 46.99
N ARG A 402 22.31 3.84 45.74
CA ARG A 402 21.83 5.21 45.44
C ARG A 402 20.46 5.51 46.06
N ALA A 403 19.61 4.48 46.23
CA ALA A 403 18.32 4.61 46.89
C ALA A 403 18.47 4.80 48.41
N ALA A 404 19.38 4.07 49.06
CA ALA A 404 19.71 4.28 50.46
C ALA A 404 20.29 5.68 50.72
N LEU A 405 21.17 6.15 49.82
CA LEU A 405 21.72 7.52 49.85
C LEU A 405 20.62 8.60 49.72
N PHE A 406 19.68 8.44 48.77
CA PHE A 406 18.58 9.39 48.62
C PHE A 406 17.62 9.40 49.82
N LYS A 407 17.29 8.22 50.37
CA LYS A 407 16.49 8.13 51.62
C LYS A 407 17.22 8.76 52.80
N HIS A 408 18.52 8.51 52.95
CA HIS A 408 19.33 9.10 54.01
C HIS A 408 19.34 10.64 53.92
N LYS A 409 19.56 11.20 52.73
CA LYS A 409 19.49 12.65 52.49
C LYS A 409 18.14 13.24 52.91
N ARG A 410 17.02 12.69 52.40
CA ARG A 410 15.66 13.11 52.81
C ARG A 410 15.38 13.00 54.31
N CYS A 411 15.94 11.99 55.00
CA CYS A 411 15.63 11.70 56.41
C CYS A 411 16.62 12.28 57.43
N LYS A 412 17.75 12.85 57.01
CA LYS A 412 18.78 13.43 57.90
C LYS A 412 19.29 14.81 57.51
N HIS A 413 19.01 15.28 56.29
CA HIS A 413 19.38 16.60 55.79
C HIS A 413 18.18 17.30 55.14
N PRO A 414 17.03 17.46 55.83
CA PRO A 414 15.90 18.22 55.31
C PRO A 414 16.30 19.69 55.12
N GLY A 415 15.83 20.31 54.02
CA GLY A 415 16.10 21.73 53.69
C GLY A 415 17.11 21.96 52.56
N HIS A 416 17.99 21.00 52.25
CA HIS A 416 18.84 21.10 51.05
C HIS A 416 18.06 20.80 49.77
N GLU A 417 18.28 21.61 48.73
CA GLU A 417 17.81 21.32 47.39
C GLU A 417 18.50 20.06 46.83
N TYR A 418 17.69 19.06 46.49
CA TYR A 418 18.17 17.85 45.83
C TYR A 418 17.74 17.88 44.37
N ARG A 419 18.71 17.83 43.45
CA ARG A 419 18.46 17.46 42.05
C ARG A 419 17.64 16.17 42.06
N GLN A 420 16.37 16.28 41.68
CA GLN A 420 15.39 15.24 41.88
C GLN A 420 15.85 13.96 41.16
N ALA A 421 15.71 12.81 41.82
CA ALA A 421 15.81 11.55 41.08
C ALA A 421 14.65 11.53 40.07
N PRO A 422 14.90 11.31 38.77
CA PRO A 422 13.85 11.41 37.75
C PRO A 422 12.69 10.50 38.14
N GLU A 423 11.50 11.08 38.27
CA GLU A 423 10.37 10.41 38.89
C GLU A 423 10.00 9.16 38.10
N LYS A 424 9.94 8.01 38.78
CA LYS A 424 9.62 6.71 38.17
C LYS A 424 8.12 6.53 37.88
N SER A 425 7.40 7.66 37.84
CA SER A 425 6.04 7.79 37.37
C SER A 425 6.01 7.45 35.88
N HIS A 426 5.45 6.29 35.57
CA HIS A 426 5.47 5.68 34.23
C HIS A 426 4.10 5.75 33.55
N LEU A 427 3.09 6.27 34.26
CA LEU A 427 1.79 6.62 33.71
C LEU A 427 1.77 8.13 33.46
N HIS A 428 1.28 8.56 32.29
CA HIS A 428 1.25 9.94 31.82
C HIS A 428 -0.17 10.28 31.34
N CYS A 429 -0.71 11.41 31.78
CA CYS A 429 -1.94 11.95 31.20
C CYS A 429 -1.74 12.30 29.71
N ILE A 430 -2.81 12.30 28.93
CA ILE A 430 -2.77 12.75 27.52
C ILE A 430 -3.16 14.23 27.37
N ASP A 431 -4.02 14.74 28.27
CA ASP A 431 -4.54 16.12 28.22
C ASP A 431 -3.63 17.13 28.94
N CYS A 432 -2.72 16.67 29.80
CA CYS A 432 -1.72 17.49 30.47
C CYS A 432 -0.46 16.71 30.84
N GLY A 433 0.58 17.41 31.31
CA GLY A 433 1.88 16.81 31.65
C GLY A 433 1.92 15.98 32.96
N LEU A 434 0.79 15.70 33.62
CA LEU A 434 0.80 14.97 34.89
C LEU A 434 1.32 13.53 34.72
N ARG A 435 2.15 13.10 35.67
CA ARG A 435 2.67 11.74 35.75
C ARG A 435 2.30 11.09 37.08
N CYS A 436 1.97 9.79 37.06
CA CYS A 436 1.64 9.04 38.26
C CYS A 436 2.12 7.58 38.22
N PHE A 437 1.77 6.81 39.27
CA PHE A 437 2.22 5.42 39.49
C PHE A 437 1.11 4.37 39.41
N TYR A 438 -0.17 4.76 39.50
CA TYR A 438 -1.31 3.85 39.63
C TYR A 438 -2.46 4.26 38.70
N ALA A 439 -3.14 3.28 38.09
CA ALA A 439 -4.26 3.52 37.17
C ALA A 439 -5.39 4.32 37.84
N THR A 440 -5.73 3.98 39.08
CA THR A 440 -6.71 4.68 39.91
C THR A 440 -6.36 6.17 40.06
N LYS A 441 -5.10 6.51 40.35
CA LYS A 441 -4.65 7.91 40.45
C LYS A 441 -4.62 8.65 39.12
N LEU A 442 -4.55 7.94 37.98
CA LEU A 442 -4.74 8.56 36.66
C LEU A 442 -6.23 8.84 36.39
N ILE A 443 -7.12 7.92 36.79
CA ILE A 443 -8.58 8.07 36.67
C ILE A 443 -9.11 9.19 37.56
N GLU A 444 -8.74 9.21 38.86
CA GLU A 444 -9.07 10.30 39.79
C GLU A 444 -8.65 11.67 39.25
N HIS A 445 -7.51 11.74 38.56
CA HIS A 445 -7.02 12.95 37.92
C HIS A 445 -7.87 13.37 36.71
N TYR A 446 -8.17 12.46 35.77
CA TYR A 446 -9.04 12.81 34.63
C TYR A 446 -10.45 13.23 35.09
N GLN A 447 -10.99 12.59 36.14
CA GLN A 447 -12.27 12.95 36.75
C GLN A 447 -12.24 14.36 37.37
N SER A 448 -11.19 14.69 38.13
CA SER A 448 -11.10 15.94 38.89
C SER A 448 -10.53 17.14 38.14
N GLN A 449 -9.76 16.93 37.06
CA GLN A 449 -9.06 18.01 36.33
C GLN A 449 -9.46 18.12 34.86
N HIS A 450 -10.05 17.07 34.27
CA HIS A 450 -10.44 17.04 32.86
C HIS A 450 -11.93 16.73 32.65
N GLY A 451 -12.72 16.62 33.73
CA GLY A 451 -14.17 16.40 33.71
C GLY A 451 -14.62 15.06 33.10
N ARG A 452 -13.68 14.17 32.74
CA ARG A 452 -13.96 12.90 32.07
C ARG A 452 -14.38 11.85 33.10
N GLN A 453 -15.52 11.20 32.85
CA GLN A 453 -15.99 10.09 33.67
C GLN A 453 -15.33 8.77 33.25
N PHE A 454 -15.17 7.86 34.23
CA PHE A 454 -14.60 6.53 34.06
C PHE A 454 -15.28 5.59 35.05
N SER A 455 -15.66 4.38 34.64
CA SER A 455 -16.07 3.34 35.57
C SER A 455 -14.86 2.51 36.04
N ILE A 456 -14.85 2.15 37.33
CA ILE A 456 -14.00 1.06 37.83
C ILE A 456 -14.94 -0.02 38.34
N GLU A 457 -15.04 -1.10 37.58
CA GLU A 457 -15.99 -2.18 37.79
C GLU A 457 -15.30 -3.46 38.27
N LYS A 458 -16.11 -4.37 38.82
CA LYS A 458 -15.67 -5.70 39.24
C LYS A 458 -16.63 -6.76 38.74
N LYS A 459 -16.09 -7.84 38.17
CA LYS A 459 -16.87 -8.99 37.70
C LYS A 459 -16.17 -10.29 38.10
N LYS A 460 -16.97 -11.27 38.52
CA LYS A 460 -16.52 -12.63 38.82
C LYS A 460 -16.92 -13.59 37.71
N PHE A 461 -16.09 -14.60 37.49
CA PHE A 461 -16.25 -15.68 36.53
C PHE A 461 -15.97 -17.00 37.24
N ALA A 462 -16.73 -18.05 36.94
CA ALA A 462 -16.52 -19.37 37.53
C ALA A 462 -15.24 -20.03 36.98
N THR A 463 -14.85 -19.67 35.74
CA THR A 463 -13.67 -20.24 35.07
C THR A 463 -12.80 -19.19 34.38
N GLU A 464 -11.53 -19.53 34.14
CA GLU A 464 -10.63 -18.78 33.24
C GLU A 464 -11.20 -18.71 31.80
N ALA A 465 -11.91 -19.74 31.35
CA ALA A 465 -12.49 -19.77 30.00
C ALA A 465 -13.59 -18.70 29.82
N GLU A 466 -14.49 -18.54 30.78
CA GLU A 466 -15.46 -17.44 30.81
C GLU A 466 -14.77 -16.07 30.83
N PHE A 467 -13.73 -15.90 31.66
CA PHE A 467 -12.96 -14.66 31.72
C PHE A 467 -12.32 -14.32 30.36
N GLN A 468 -11.73 -15.30 29.66
CA GLN A 468 -11.14 -15.09 28.33
C GLN A 468 -12.21 -14.79 27.27
N SER A 469 -13.38 -15.44 27.33
CA SER A 469 -14.51 -15.16 26.42
C SER A 469 -15.09 -13.76 26.63
N TRP A 470 -15.29 -13.34 27.89
CA TRP A 470 -15.68 -11.97 28.22
C TRP A 470 -14.62 -10.95 27.79
N LYS A 471 -13.33 -11.26 27.99
CA LYS A 471 -12.22 -10.41 27.55
C LYS A 471 -12.23 -10.24 26.01
N LYS A 472 -12.39 -11.34 25.24
CA LYS A 472 -12.54 -11.28 23.77
C LYS A 472 -13.74 -10.41 23.35
N TRP A 473 -14.89 -10.53 24.04
CA TRP A 473 -16.07 -9.70 23.79
C TRP A 473 -15.83 -8.21 24.09
N VAL A 474 -15.16 -7.89 25.21
CA VAL A 474 -14.73 -6.53 25.55
C VAL A 474 -13.78 -5.97 24.48
N GLU A 475 -12.80 -6.75 24.04
CA GLU A 475 -11.83 -6.34 23.02
C GLU A 475 -12.50 -6.03 21.67
N LYS A 476 -13.46 -6.87 21.24
CA LYS A 476 -14.27 -6.59 20.05
C LYS A 476 -15.14 -5.33 20.23
N LYS A 477 -15.87 -5.20 21.36
CA LYS A 477 -16.75 -4.05 21.61
C LYS A 477 -16.00 -2.72 21.76
N SER A 478 -14.78 -2.72 22.29
CA SER A 478 -13.95 -1.53 22.49
C SER A 478 -12.99 -1.21 21.33
N MET A 479 -12.95 -2.07 20.30
CA MET A 479 -12.02 -1.96 19.16
C MET A 479 -10.55 -1.82 19.59
N ALA A 480 -10.19 -2.45 20.71
CA ALA A 480 -8.89 -2.34 21.37
C ALA A 480 -8.48 -3.70 21.98
N LEU A 481 -7.16 -3.95 22.08
CA LEU A 481 -6.65 -5.18 22.69
C LEU A 481 -6.11 -4.93 24.10
N PHE A 482 -6.48 -5.77 25.06
CA PHE A 482 -6.00 -5.74 26.43
C PHE A 482 -4.78 -6.68 26.57
N VAL A 483 -3.60 -6.13 26.34
CA VAL A 483 -2.32 -6.86 26.29
C VAL A 483 -1.61 -6.91 27.65
N GLN A 484 -0.99 -8.05 27.97
CA GLN A 484 -0.31 -8.27 29.26
C GLN A 484 1.10 -7.63 29.25
N GLN A 485 1.22 -6.35 29.62
CA GLN A 485 2.49 -5.60 29.60
C GLN A 485 3.47 -6.00 30.72
N SER A 486 3.02 -6.72 31.75
CA SER A 486 3.83 -7.10 32.93
C SER A 486 3.90 -8.61 33.09
N GLY A 487 4.95 -9.11 33.75
CA GLY A 487 5.04 -10.52 34.14
C GLY A 487 3.89 -10.95 35.06
N LYS A 488 3.46 -12.21 34.94
CA LYS A 488 2.46 -12.83 35.83
C LYS A 488 2.97 -12.80 37.27
N ARG A 489 2.16 -12.35 38.23
CA ARG A 489 2.49 -12.43 39.66
C ARG A 489 1.82 -13.66 40.26
N PHE A 490 2.63 -14.52 40.86
CA PHE A 490 2.18 -15.75 41.52
C PHE A 490 2.31 -15.60 43.04
N THR A 491 1.28 -16.04 43.76
CA THR A 491 1.38 -16.49 45.15
C THR A 491 1.01 -17.98 45.19
N PRO A 492 1.13 -18.70 46.33
CA PRO A 492 0.68 -20.08 46.40
C PRO A 492 -0.79 -20.24 45.99
N THR A 493 -1.66 -19.35 46.47
CA THR A 493 -3.12 -19.38 46.29
C THR A 493 -3.64 -18.60 45.08
N THR A 494 -2.94 -17.57 44.59
CA THR A 494 -3.47 -16.66 43.56
C THR A 494 -2.52 -16.43 42.39
N LEU A 495 -3.10 -16.17 41.21
CA LEU A 495 -2.41 -15.73 40.01
C LEU A 495 -2.99 -14.38 39.56
N VAL A 496 -2.20 -13.32 39.65
CA VAL A 496 -2.57 -11.98 39.20
C VAL A 496 -1.94 -11.66 37.85
N ARG A 497 -2.77 -11.25 36.89
CA ARG A 497 -2.34 -10.74 35.57
C ARG A 497 -2.89 -9.33 35.39
N ASN A 498 -2.09 -8.46 34.79
CA ASN A 498 -2.47 -7.06 34.52
C ASN A 498 -2.37 -6.82 33.02
N PHE A 499 -3.50 -6.43 32.42
CA PHE A 499 -3.64 -6.12 31.02
C PHE A 499 -3.90 -4.61 30.85
N ARG A 500 -3.40 -4.03 29.77
CA ARG A 500 -3.57 -2.62 29.39
C ARG A 500 -3.95 -2.54 27.92
N CYS A 501 -4.64 -1.46 27.52
CA CYS A 501 -4.87 -1.18 26.10
C CYS A 501 -3.55 -1.26 25.30
N ASN A 502 -3.59 -1.92 24.13
CA ASN A 502 -2.51 -2.07 23.17
C ASN A 502 -1.92 -0.73 22.74
N ARG A 503 -2.72 0.34 22.69
CA ARG A 503 -2.25 1.69 22.36
C ARG A 503 -1.56 2.43 23.52
N SER A 504 -1.70 1.97 24.76
CA SER A 504 -1.16 2.64 25.94
C SER A 504 0.38 2.59 26.01
N GLY A 505 1.00 3.69 26.40
CA GLY A 505 2.45 3.85 26.55
C GLY A 505 3.13 4.61 25.40
N PHE A 506 4.46 4.60 25.40
CA PHE A 506 5.30 5.35 24.46
C PHE A 506 5.87 4.47 23.35
N TYR A 507 6.06 5.06 22.17
CA TYR A 507 6.87 4.46 21.11
C TYR A 507 8.34 4.42 21.53
N ILE A 508 9.03 3.32 21.22
CA ILE A 508 10.48 3.17 21.41
C ILE A 508 11.04 2.59 20.11
N SER A 509 11.85 3.37 19.40
CA SER A 509 12.55 2.93 18.20
C SER A 509 13.54 1.81 18.54
N LYS A 510 13.45 0.68 17.84
CA LYS A 510 14.34 -0.49 18.00
C LYS A 510 15.31 -0.72 16.82
N GLY A 511 15.34 0.19 15.86
CA GLY A 511 16.22 0.14 14.69
C GLY A 511 17.12 1.37 14.60
N ARG A 512 18.09 1.35 13.68
CA ARG A 512 19.12 2.39 13.47
C ARG A 512 18.60 3.73 12.88
N GLY A 513 17.33 4.08 13.05
CA GLY A 513 16.70 5.27 12.45
C GLY A 513 16.44 5.22 10.92
N VAL A 514 17.17 4.39 10.18
CA VAL A 514 17.17 4.23 8.70
C VAL A 514 15.79 4.04 8.02
N ARG A 515 14.72 3.75 8.76
CA ARG A 515 13.35 3.72 8.21
C ARG A 515 12.45 4.62 9.03
N SER A 516 11.69 5.45 8.32
CA SER A 516 10.61 6.27 8.87
C SER A 516 9.53 5.41 9.55
N LEU A 517 8.71 6.05 10.38
CA LEU A 517 7.47 5.44 10.85
C LEU A 517 6.55 5.17 9.64
N LYS A 518 5.77 4.08 9.72
CA LYS A 518 4.71 3.81 8.73
C LYS A 518 3.74 4.99 8.68
N SER A 519 3.10 5.24 7.53
CA SER A 519 2.06 6.27 7.36
C SER A 519 0.94 6.21 8.41
N GLN A 520 0.50 5.00 8.78
CA GLN A 520 -0.43 4.75 9.89
C GLN A 520 0.10 5.15 11.29
N GLY A 521 1.32 5.67 11.40
CA GLY A 521 1.98 6.06 12.65
C GLY A 521 2.38 4.89 13.55
N SER A 522 2.61 5.23 14.82
CA SER A 522 2.85 4.28 15.90
C SER A 522 1.53 3.76 16.46
N ALA A 523 1.47 2.47 16.81
CA ALA A 523 0.33 1.93 17.56
C ALA A 523 0.23 2.54 18.99
N ARG A 524 1.33 3.09 19.52
CA ARG A 524 1.43 3.75 20.84
C ARG A 524 1.06 5.24 20.75
N ILE A 525 0.17 5.71 21.63
CA ILE A 525 -0.29 7.11 21.70
C ILE A 525 0.68 8.10 22.36
N ASN A 526 1.86 7.65 22.83
CA ASN A 526 2.83 8.47 23.58
C ASN A 526 2.26 9.11 24.88
N ALA A 527 1.23 8.48 25.42
CA ALA A 527 0.61 8.77 26.71
C ALA A 527 0.05 7.47 27.31
N THR A 528 -0.52 7.53 28.51
CA THR A 528 -1.14 6.37 29.15
C THR A 528 -2.66 6.43 29.01
N CYS A 529 -3.19 5.50 28.22
CA CYS A 529 -4.61 5.18 28.28
C CYS A 529 -4.92 4.59 29.67
N PRO A 530 -5.93 5.11 30.40
CA PRO A 530 -6.30 4.61 31.71
C PRO A 530 -6.82 3.17 31.66
N ALA A 531 -7.52 2.78 30.59
CA ALA A 531 -8.15 1.47 30.39
C ALA A 531 -7.23 0.29 30.80
N PHE A 532 -7.76 -0.58 31.67
CA PHE A 532 -7.04 -1.72 32.22
C PHE A 532 -7.99 -2.87 32.59
N ILE A 533 -7.46 -4.08 32.61
CA ILE A 533 -8.10 -5.26 33.22
C ILE A 533 -7.07 -5.91 34.15
N LYS A 534 -7.42 -6.11 35.41
CA LYS A 534 -6.62 -6.84 36.41
C LYS A 534 -7.37 -8.11 36.79
N SER A 535 -6.94 -9.25 36.28
CA SER A 535 -7.51 -10.57 36.62
C SER A 535 -6.78 -11.17 37.81
N THR A 536 -7.53 -11.57 38.83
CA THR A 536 -7.05 -12.33 39.99
C THR A 536 -7.72 -13.69 39.96
N MET A 537 -6.97 -14.73 39.59
CA MET A 537 -7.43 -16.11 39.59
C MET A 537 -7.12 -16.77 40.93
N ASP A 538 -8.13 -17.38 41.56
CA ASP A 538 -7.96 -18.29 42.68
C ASP A 538 -7.51 -19.66 42.15
N ARG A 539 -6.42 -20.21 42.69
CA ARG A 539 -5.83 -21.47 42.21
C ARG A 539 -6.44 -22.72 42.83
N THR A 540 -7.25 -22.57 43.88
CA THR A 540 -7.97 -23.67 44.54
C THR A 540 -9.40 -23.79 44.07
N LEU A 541 -10.07 -22.66 43.82
CA LEU A 541 -11.46 -22.58 43.34
C LEU A 541 -11.56 -22.41 41.81
N GLN A 542 -10.44 -22.15 41.13
CA GLN A 542 -10.31 -21.86 39.68
C GLN A 542 -11.10 -20.63 39.16
N SER A 543 -11.88 -19.97 40.02
CA SER A 543 -12.62 -18.75 39.72
C SER A 543 -11.70 -17.55 39.49
N VAL A 544 -12.21 -16.55 38.76
CA VAL A 544 -11.48 -15.33 38.41
C VAL A 544 -12.29 -14.10 38.80
N GLU A 545 -11.69 -13.19 39.57
CA GLU A 545 -12.20 -11.83 39.77
C GLU A 545 -11.43 -10.86 38.86
N ALA A 546 -12.14 -10.14 37.99
CA ALA A 546 -11.58 -9.06 37.19
C ALA A 546 -11.99 -7.70 37.77
N GLU A 547 -11.01 -6.86 38.05
CA GLU A 547 -11.16 -5.43 38.38
C GLU A 547 -10.69 -4.63 37.16
N PHE A 548 -11.54 -3.76 36.60
CA PHE A 548 -11.29 -3.17 35.29
C PHE A 548 -11.86 -1.76 35.11
N CYS A 549 -11.34 -1.06 34.13
CA CYS A 549 -11.86 0.20 33.58
C CYS A 549 -11.76 0.08 32.06
N LEU A 550 -12.89 0.28 31.36
CA LEU A 550 -12.96 0.09 29.90
C LEU A 550 -12.89 1.40 29.12
N ASP A 551 -13.00 2.55 29.78
CA ASP A 551 -13.07 3.85 29.08
C ASP A 551 -11.67 4.28 28.59
N HIS A 552 -11.63 4.71 27.33
CA HIS A 552 -10.41 5.10 26.62
C HIS A 552 -10.28 6.63 26.51
N THR A 553 -9.05 7.14 26.53
CA THR A 553 -8.71 8.56 26.31
C THR A 553 -8.06 8.78 24.95
N HIS A 554 -8.46 8.00 23.96
CA HIS A 554 -7.97 8.03 22.59
C HIS A 554 -8.97 7.26 21.70
N GLU A 555 -8.91 7.47 20.39
CA GLU A 555 -9.70 6.70 19.44
C GLU A 555 -9.22 5.24 19.33
N CYS A 556 -10.15 4.32 19.10
CA CYS A 556 -9.89 2.88 18.98
C CYS A 556 -10.01 2.45 17.52
N GLU A 557 -8.90 2.58 16.78
CA GLU A 557 -8.87 2.43 15.33
C GLU A 557 -8.49 1.00 14.91
N VAL A 558 -9.30 0.37 14.04
CA VAL A 558 -9.10 -1.02 13.57
C VAL A 558 -7.70 -1.26 12.98
N LYS A 559 -7.12 -0.24 12.32
CA LYS A 559 -5.76 -0.28 11.74
C LYS A 559 -4.63 -0.59 12.74
N HIS A 560 -4.89 -0.47 14.05
CA HIS A 560 -3.95 -0.80 15.13
C HIS A 560 -4.20 -2.16 15.80
N LEU A 561 -5.16 -2.93 15.29
CA LEU A 561 -5.41 -4.32 15.68
C LEU A 561 -4.59 -5.27 14.78
N HIS A 562 -4.28 -6.45 15.31
CA HIS A 562 -3.67 -7.56 14.57
C HIS A 562 -4.71 -8.63 14.29
N LEU A 563 -4.60 -9.32 13.15
CA LEU A 563 -5.37 -10.54 12.88
C LEU A 563 -5.17 -11.54 14.03
N SER A 564 -6.26 -12.22 14.40
CA SER A 564 -6.26 -13.23 15.47
C SER A 564 -5.29 -14.39 15.17
N SER A 565 -4.87 -15.11 16.21
CA SER A 565 -4.09 -16.34 16.07
C SER A 565 -4.78 -17.40 15.22
N ASP A 566 -6.10 -17.35 15.17
CA ASP A 566 -6.96 -18.43 14.70
C ASP A 566 -7.26 -18.19 13.20
N THR A 567 -7.61 -16.95 12.83
CA THR A 567 -7.65 -16.48 11.43
C THR A 567 -6.29 -16.69 10.74
N ARG A 568 -5.18 -16.37 11.42
CA ARG A 568 -3.82 -16.57 10.87
C ARG A 568 -3.48 -18.03 10.56
N LYS A 569 -4.03 -19.00 11.29
CA LYS A 569 -3.86 -20.43 10.99
C LYS A 569 -4.70 -20.82 9.79
N MET A 570 -5.98 -20.43 9.77
CA MET A 570 -6.89 -20.72 8.66
C MET A 570 -6.38 -20.15 7.33
N ILE A 571 -5.81 -18.94 7.32
CA ILE A 571 -5.12 -18.36 6.15
C ILE A 571 -3.98 -19.28 5.69
N ALA A 572 -3.14 -19.75 6.61
CA ALA A 572 -2.01 -20.63 6.28
C ALA A 572 -2.46 -21.98 5.72
N GLU A 573 -3.48 -22.59 6.31
CA GLU A 573 -4.08 -23.85 5.82
C GLU A 573 -4.65 -23.70 4.41
N LYS A 574 -5.32 -22.58 4.11
CA LYS A 574 -5.86 -22.29 2.77
C LYS A 574 -4.75 -22.04 1.74
N LEU A 575 -3.68 -21.34 2.13
CA LEU A 575 -2.49 -21.16 1.29
C LEU A 575 -1.80 -22.50 0.97
N VAL A 576 -1.70 -23.44 1.93
CA VAL A 576 -1.18 -24.81 1.69
C VAL A 576 -2.08 -25.57 0.71
N ARG A 577 -3.40 -25.36 0.76
CA ARG A 577 -4.38 -25.99 -0.14
C ARG A 577 -4.48 -25.31 -1.52
N GLY A 578 -3.61 -24.36 -1.85
CA GLY A 578 -3.62 -23.66 -3.14
C GLY A 578 -4.84 -22.73 -3.36
N VAL A 579 -5.54 -22.35 -2.30
CA VAL A 579 -6.64 -21.38 -2.38
C VAL A 579 -6.05 -19.99 -2.67
N SER A 580 -6.57 -19.30 -3.67
CA SER A 580 -6.04 -17.99 -4.09
C SER A 580 -6.15 -16.94 -2.98
N ILE A 581 -5.22 -15.98 -2.98
CA ILE A 581 -5.17 -14.89 -2.00
C ILE A 581 -6.50 -14.11 -1.98
N ASP A 582 -7.12 -13.91 -3.14
CA ASP A 582 -8.43 -13.27 -3.28
C ASP A 582 -9.56 -14.05 -2.63
N ALA A 583 -9.66 -15.36 -2.88
CA ALA A 583 -10.69 -16.19 -2.27
C ALA A 583 -10.54 -16.26 -0.74
N ILE A 584 -9.30 -16.29 -0.23
CA ILE A 584 -9.00 -16.21 1.21
C ILE A 584 -9.47 -14.87 1.80
N ILE A 585 -9.22 -13.75 1.11
CA ILE A 585 -9.65 -12.42 1.55
C ILE A 585 -11.18 -12.32 1.59
N GLU A 586 -11.84 -12.79 0.54
CA GLU A 586 -13.30 -12.65 0.40
C GLU A 586 -14.05 -13.52 1.40
N GLU A 587 -13.65 -14.78 1.60
CA GLU A 587 -14.23 -15.65 2.62
C GLU A 587 -14.06 -15.08 4.04
N ILE A 588 -12.93 -14.42 4.33
CA ILE A 588 -12.69 -13.75 5.61
C ILE A 588 -13.58 -12.51 5.76
N ARG A 589 -13.82 -11.75 4.69
CA ARG A 589 -14.73 -10.59 4.70
C ARG A 589 -16.18 -10.99 4.92
N LEU A 590 -16.64 -12.02 4.19
CA LEU A 590 -18.00 -12.56 4.29
C LEU A 590 -18.30 -13.19 5.66
N SER A 591 -17.28 -13.68 6.38
CA SER A 591 -17.42 -14.25 7.72
C SER A 591 -17.24 -13.25 8.87
N CYS A 592 -16.96 -11.96 8.59
CA CYS A 592 -16.60 -10.96 9.60
C CYS A 592 -17.41 -9.65 9.47
N THR A 593 -17.64 -8.98 10.61
CA THR A 593 -18.32 -7.68 10.64
C THR A 593 -17.32 -6.53 10.43
N SER A 594 -17.80 -5.36 10.01
CA SER A 594 -16.96 -4.16 9.79
C SER A 594 -16.16 -3.68 11.01
N THR A 595 -16.54 -4.11 12.22
CA THR A 595 -15.80 -3.85 13.48
C THR A 595 -14.64 -4.82 13.73
N ASP A 596 -14.58 -5.96 13.04
CA ASP A 596 -13.53 -6.96 13.19
C ASP A 596 -12.28 -6.56 12.39
N ARG A 597 -11.09 -6.80 12.94
CA ARG A 597 -9.83 -6.57 12.21
C ARG A 597 -9.73 -7.44 10.96
N GLU A 598 -10.32 -8.61 11.03
CA GLU A 598 -10.42 -9.61 9.97
C GLU A 598 -11.15 -9.10 8.73
N HIS A 599 -12.23 -8.32 8.88
CA HIS A 599 -12.93 -7.73 7.73
C HIS A 599 -12.02 -6.76 6.94
N HIS A 600 -11.13 -6.05 7.64
CA HIS A 600 -10.13 -5.15 7.05
C HIS A 600 -8.85 -5.88 6.59
N ILE A 601 -8.94 -7.17 6.25
CA ILE A 601 -7.80 -7.94 5.72
C ILE A 601 -7.39 -7.45 4.33
N THR A 602 -6.07 -7.46 4.09
CA THR A 602 -5.42 -7.04 2.83
C THR A 602 -4.61 -8.18 2.21
N ARG A 603 -4.31 -8.12 0.90
CA ARG A 603 -3.33 -9.02 0.24
C ARG A 603 -2.02 -9.08 1.04
N ARG A 604 -1.58 -7.93 1.55
CA ARG A 604 -0.36 -7.79 2.33
C ARG A 604 -0.42 -8.51 3.69
N ASP A 605 -1.58 -8.58 4.34
CA ASP A 605 -1.75 -9.38 5.56
C ASP A 605 -1.64 -10.89 5.26
N VAL A 606 -2.28 -11.37 4.19
CA VAL A 606 -2.17 -12.77 3.73
C VAL A 606 -0.73 -13.10 3.33
N MET A 607 -0.06 -12.22 2.59
CA MET A 607 1.35 -12.35 2.20
C MET A 607 2.28 -12.35 3.43
N ASN A 608 2.02 -11.49 4.42
CA ASN A 608 2.74 -11.51 5.70
C ASN A 608 2.54 -12.85 6.44
N VAL A 609 1.37 -13.47 6.37
CA VAL A 609 1.13 -14.82 6.94
C VAL A 609 1.94 -15.88 6.18
N LYS A 610 1.92 -15.87 4.83
CA LYS A 610 2.74 -16.78 3.98
C LYS A 610 4.22 -16.71 4.36
N LEU A 611 4.77 -15.49 4.46
CA LEU A 611 6.16 -15.23 4.83
C LEU A 611 6.48 -15.57 6.29
N THR A 612 5.57 -15.30 7.24
CA THR A 612 5.80 -15.56 8.68
C THR A 612 5.74 -17.05 9.04
N LEU A 613 5.12 -17.88 8.20
CA LEU A 613 4.92 -19.31 8.45
C LEU A 613 5.66 -20.23 7.46
N ASN A 614 6.44 -19.66 6.53
CA ASN A 614 7.21 -20.38 5.52
C ASN A 614 6.38 -21.43 4.75
N VAL A 615 5.21 -21.00 4.23
CA VAL A 615 4.31 -21.87 3.47
C VAL A 615 4.84 -22.02 2.04
N GLU A 616 5.49 -23.15 1.79
CA GLU A 616 5.81 -23.64 0.44
C GLU A 616 4.51 -24.11 -0.25
N VAL A 617 4.40 -23.84 -1.56
CA VAL A 617 3.21 -24.14 -2.39
C VAL A 617 3.68 -24.71 -3.72
N ASP A 618 3.13 -25.83 -4.17
CA ASP A 618 3.51 -26.45 -5.45
C ASP A 618 2.90 -25.70 -6.63
N SER A 619 3.74 -24.92 -7.32
CA SER A 619 3.38 -24.06 -8.44
C SER A 619 2.83 -24.79 -9.67
N LYS A 620 2.93 -26.13 -9.74
CA LYS A 620 2.47 -26.90 -10.91
C LYS A 620 0.96 -27.14 -10.95
N LEU A 621 0.28 -27.13 -9.80
CA LEU A 621 -1.16 -27.38 -9.72
C LEU A 621 -1.99 -26.14 -10.11
N GLU A 622 -1.53 -24.95 -9.72
CA GLU A 622 -2.23 -23.67 -9.90
C GLU A 622 -2.49 -23.36 -11.38
N SER A 623 -1.46 -23.50 -12.24
CA SER A 623 -1.56 -23.31 -13.69
C SER A 623 -2.58 -24.24 -14.36
N ALA A 624 -2.58 -25.53 -13.99
CA ALA A 624 -3.47 -26.52 -14.60
C ALA A 624 -4.94 -26.34 -14.20
N TYR A 625 -5.21 -25.93 -12.96
CA TYR A 625 -6.56 -25.66 -12.46
C TYR A 625 -7.12 -24.35 -13.06
N PHE A 626 -6.33 -23.28 -13.05
CA PHE A 626 -6.72 -21.97 -13.59
C PHE A 626 -6.99 -22.03 -15.10
N THR A 627 -6.20 -22.79 -15.86
CA THR A 627 -6.41 -23.00 -17.31
C THR A 627 -7.75 -23.67 -17.61
N LYS A 628 -8.13 -24.71 -16.84
CA LYS A 628 -9.40 -25.43 -17.04
C LYS A 628 -10.62 -24.56 -16.72
N ILE A 629 -10.58 -23.79 -15.62
CA ILE A 629 -11.68 -22.90 -15.24
C ILE A 629 -11.87 -21.79 -16.27
N ASN A 630 -10.79 -21.18 -16.76
CA ASN A 630 -10.90 -20.12 -17.76
C ASN A 630 -11.39 -20.62 -19.12
N LEU A 631 -11.08 -21.86 -19.50
CA LEU A 631 -11.65 -22.48 -20.71
C LEU A 631 -13.17 -22.67 -20.57
N ALA A 632 -13.63 -23.29 -19.47
CA ALA A 632 -15.06 -23.47 -19.21
C ALA A 632 -15.83 -22.14 -19.12
N ARG A 633 -15.22 -21.11 -18.50
CA ARG A 633 -15.79 -19.76 -18.44
C ARG A 633 -15.92 -19.10 -19.83
N LYS A 634 -14.96 -19.35 -20.73
CA LYS A 634 -14.99 -18.84 -22.11
C LYS A 634 -16.06 -19.52 -22.97
N GLU A 635 -16.26 -20.83 -22.79
CA GLU A 635 -17.35 -21.59 -23.44
C GLU A 635 -18.74 -21.17 -22.94
N ALA A 636 -18.86 -20.90 -21.63
CA ALA A 636 -20.08 -20.34 -21.04
C ALA A 636 -20.40 -18.93 -21.59
N LEU A 637 -19.40 -18.03 -21.67
CA LEU A 637 -19.60 -16.69 -22.25
C LEU A 637 -20.08 -16.76 -23.71
N LYS A 638 -19.43 -17.57 -24.55
CA LYS A 638 -19.84 -17.75 -25.96
C LYS A 638 -21.29 -18.23 -26.07
N SER A 639 -21.70 -19.16 -25.19
CA SER A 639 -23.08 -19.65 -25.13
C SER A 639 -24.09 -18.55 -24.76
N VAL A 640 -23.69 -17.61 -23.90
CA VAL A 640 -24.52 -16.44 -23.53
C VAL A 640 -24.58 -15.42 -24.67
N GLU A 641 -23.50 -15.18 -25.41
CA GLU A 641 -23.49 -14.32 -26.60
C GLU A 641 -24.41 -14.87 -27.70
N GLU A 642 -24.33 -16.17 -28.00
CA GLU A 642 -25.20 -16.84 -28.97
C GLU A 642 -26.69 -16.74 -28.58
N VAL A 643 -27.03 -16.97 -27.30
CA VAL A 643 -28.41 -16.78 -26.79
C VAL A 643 -28.84 -15.31 -26.86
N THR A 644 -27.97 -14.36 -26.53
CA THR A 644 -28.26 -12.92 -26.59
C THR A 644 -28.49 -12.43 -28.03
N SER A 645 -27.77 -13.01 -28.99
CA SER A 645 -27.96 -12.77 -30.43
C SER A 645 -29.33 -13.27 -30.92
N LEU A 646 -29.71 -14.49 -30.53
CA LEU A 646 -31.00 -15.11 -30.88
C LEU A 646 -32.20 -14.36 -30.26
N ILE A 647 -32.06 -13.85 -29.04
CA ILE A 647 -33.11 -13.05 -28.36
C ILE A 647 -33.36 -11.72 -29.09
N LYS A 648 -32.32 -11.10 -29.70
CA LYS A 648 -32.42 -9.80 -30.35
C LYS A 648 -33.03 -9.82 -31.76
N THR A 649 -33.32 -10.99 -32.34
CA THR A 649 -33.49 -11.13 -33.80
C THR A 649 -34.82 -11.73 -34.28
N SER A 650 -35.70 -12.27 -33.42
CA SER A 650 -36.94 -12.91 -33.90
C SER A 650 -38.05 -13.06 -32.84
N SER A 651 -39.30 -13.18 -33.30
CA SER A 651 -40.54 -13.17 -32.51
C SER A 651 -41.31 -14.50 -32.64
N SER A 652 -40.68 -15.65 -32.39
CA SER A 652 -41.32 -16.98 -32.52
C SER A 652 -41.04 -17.93 -31.34
N MET A 653 -42.05 -18.76 -31.01
CA MET A 653 -42.06 -19.71 -29.90
C MET A 653 -41.01 -20.83 -30.00
N ASP A 654 -40.54 -21.18 -31.20
CA ASP A 654 -39.55 -22.25 -31.36
C ASP A 654 -38.18 -21.90 -30.74
N ILE A 655 -37.89 -20.60 -30.60
CA ILE A 655 -36.67 -20.10 -29.96
C ILE A 655 -36.64 -20.44 -28.47
N LEU A 656 -37.79 -20.45 -27.78
CA LEU A 656 -37.86 -20.83 -26.36
C LEU A 656 -37.42 -22.28 -26.12
N ARG A 657 -37.67 -23.21 -27.07
CA ARG A 657 -37.18 -24.59 -26.96
C ARG A 657 -35.66 -24.68 -27.11
N ASN A 658 -35.07 -23.87 -28.00
CA ASN A 658 -33.62 -23.78 -28.12
C ASN A 658 -33.00 -23.12 -26.87
N ILE A 659 -33.54 -22.01 -26.37
CA ILE A 659 -33.08 -21.36 -25.13
C ILE A 659 -33.11 -22.35 -23.95
N LEU A 660 -34.20 -23.10 -23.78
CA LEU A 660 -34.29 -24.17 -22.77
C LEU A 660 -33.19 -25.24 -22.93
N ARG A 661 -32.85 -25.63 -24.16
CA ARG A 661 -31.79 -26.61 -24.44
C ARG A 661 -30.39 -26.06 -24.08
N HIS A 662 -30.09 -24.81 -24.42
CA HIS A 662 -28.81 -24.17 -24.09
C HIS A 662 -28.68 -23.89 -22.58
N LEU A 663 -29.77 -23.48 -21.92
CA LEU A 663 -29.83 -23.37 -20.45
C LEU A 663 -29.63 -24.73 -19.75
N HIS A 664 -30.22 -25.82 -20.27
CA HIS A 664 -29.94 -27.17 -19.76
C HIS A 664 -28.47 -27.57 -19.91
N TYR A 665 -27.81 -27.17 -21.00
CA TYR A 665 -26.40 -27.45 -21.23
C TYR A 665 -25.50 -26.66 -20.25
N ALA A 666 -25.77 -25.38 -20.06
CA ALA A 666 -25.06 -24.53 -19.08
C ALA A 666 -25.29 -24.99 -17.62
N ALA A 667 -26.50 -25.45 -17.29
CA ALA A 667 -26.81 -26.07 -15.99
C ALA A 667 -26.10 -27.42 -15.81
N GLY A 668 -25.90 -28.19 -16.89
CA GLY A 668 -25.07 -29.40 -16.89
C GLY A 668 -23.60 -29.11 -16.61
N ALA A 669 -23.02 -28.11 -17.29
CA ALA A 669 -21.65 -27.66 -17.05
C ALA A 669 -21.45 -27.17 -15.61
N SER A 670 -22.43 -26.42 -15.07
CA SER A 670 -22.40 -25.92 -13.68
C SER A 670 -22.36 -27.07 -12.66
N ARG A 671 -23.18 -28.11 -12.85
CA ARG A 671 -23.15 -29.33 -12.01
C ARG A 671 -21.86 -30.12 -12.16
N GLY A 672 -21.21 -30.05 -13.32
CA GLY A 672 -19.86 -30.59 -13.53
C GLY A 672 -18.81 -29.90 -12.65
N VAL A 673 -18.91 -28.57 -12.49
CA VAL A 673 -18.03 -27.80 -11.59
C VAL A 673 -18.33 -28.13 -10.12
N GLU A 674 -19.61 -28.27 -9.73
CA GLU A 674 -19.98 -28.71 -8.37
C GLU A 674 -19.47 -30.13 -8.07
N ALA A 675 -19.59 -31.07 -9.03
CA ALA A 675 -19.04 -32.42 -8.89
C ALA A 675 -17.52 -32.42 -8.74
N MET A 676 -16.79 -31.63 -9.55
CA MET A 676 -15.33 -31.51 -9.45
C MET A 676 -14.84 -30.90 -8.14
N ASN A 677 -15.64 -30.06 -7.47
CA ASN A 677 -15.33 -29.58 -6.12
C ASN A 677 -15.60 -30.67 -5.06
N ASN A 678 -16.64 -31.50 -5.24
CA ASN A 678 -17.03 -32.52 -4.28
C ASN A 678 -16.20 -33.82 -4.36
N ASP A 679 -15.66 -34.19 -5.53
CA ASP A 679 -14.81 -35.39 -5.68
C ASP A 679 -13.52 -35.31 -4.82
N HIS A 680 -13.09 -34.11 -4.43
CA HIS A 680 -11.95 -33.91 -3.54
C HIS A 680 -12.23 -34.26 -2.06
N ASP A 681 -13.48 -34.35 -1.62
CA ASP A 681 -13.82 -34.81 -0.26
C ASP A 681 -13.70 -36.35 -0.11
N TYR A 682 -13.50 -37.11 -1.19
CA TYR A 682 -13.53 -38.58 -1.19
C TYR A 682 -12.23 -39.31 -1.51
N GLN A 683 -11.07 -38.65 -1.42
CA GLN A 683 -9.74 -39.29 -1.47
C GLN A 683 -8.95 -39.12 -0.16
N GLY A 684 -9.56 -39.54 0.96
CA GLY A 684 -9.02 -39.38 2.31
C GLY A 684 -8.89 -40.67 3.15
N CYS A 685 -9.03 -41.87 2.57
CA CYS A 685 -9.01 -43.11 3.38
C CYS A 685 -8.49 -44.35 2.62
N SER A 686 -7.26 -44.79 2.94
CA SER A 686 -6.60 -46.05 2.51
C SER A 686 -6.39 -46.20 0.98
N TRP A 687 -5.44 -47.00 0.47
CA TRP A 687 -4.63 -48.08 1.05
C TRP A 687 -3.13 -47.91 0.84
N ASN A 688 -2.37 -48.63 1.66
CA ASN A 688 -0.97 -48.99 1.40
C ASN A 688 -0.94 -50.49 0.99
N GLN A 689 0.16 -50.93 0.37
CA GLN A 689 0.50 -52.34 0.03
C GLN A 689 -0.09 -53.02 -1.23
N SER A 690 0.85 -53.32 -2.15
CA SER A 690 1.12 -54.63 -2.78
C SER A 690 0.62 -54.95 -4.20
N CYS A 691 1.56 -55.52 -4.96
CA CYS A 691 1.50 -56.09 -6.32
C CYS A 691 1.31 -55.07 -7.46
#